data_AF-A0A7C5F701-F1
#
_entry.id   AF-A0A7C5F701-F1
#
_cell.length_a   1.000
_cell.length_b   1.000
_cell.length_c   1.000
_cell.angle_alpha   90.00
_cell.angle_beta   90.00
_cell.angle_gamma   90.00
#
_symmetry.space_group_name_H-M   'P 1'
#
loop_
_entity.id
_entity.type
_entity.pdbx_description
1 polymer ?
#
loop_
_entity_poly.entity_id
_entity_poly.type
_entity_poly.pdbx_seq_one_letter_code
_entity_poly.pdbx_strand_id
1 'polypeptide(L)'
;RTQKDTNRTLLLGAHYDTRPFSNTNVSIPVMGANDGASGVAVLLELARIFGERTTNLNFTIKMLFFDGEDFGNGTTSMFYGSRYYASNMTTQEISDTIGLILLDMVGDADLQIYREGLSDINLTDMLMNAASELGYLSDGTPGFQGFYNFVNHYVIDDHIQFKEKGIPSIDIIDFDYPYWHTDKDTPDKVSAESLEIVGKTVEELVYMISEKESAKARPVGIIDRIDPSPALFGENIYFNSSAFDEDGSVVAYRWISNLDGIISTQRNFSISNLSIGTHMITLIVTDNDGLESIPVTQVLIVNDVRIELGEEYIVPSGVTMEYNSNELNLSENGKIRVFGKLKVTNARIKLGNNSSIVVETMGCLEAVNSSFDSNCCNGYYEFVSYGKVLIENCTIKNLSYAKNEQTFEGIYAPKESGLRLYSSESRVVNSSISNSRGLGIMCINSSPEINGNKLWNNQGGAILLYNSSAKIINNNIFGNGICGCAGNMPSIMIFKSKPRIENNNISNNGGNGIAAFYSNLRILANHFAYNEYHIYLLYCTAQILQNTFSYGIHGIWADFSDLNIERNIFYKNYVSAIDLYYYDGYYLDAEHSVYISENRFENNNCSVIAGGLEPKYDNNTYIEDEIVSKEVSVRIIQKWLLLLRFFMQNGTEIAPLECNTKLTNGTKVISYVPSNYTEVAGYIVLVGGFKLTLNYYINSSYNLAKGYVENVTKIALSTNMELSLILRPPESSKEKLVVNFVDDPETSLRLVGALSAFLVGILFITIERRMENKRISEREIVEKMKLLKFKR
;
A
#
# COMPACT_ATOMS: atom_id res chain seq x y z
N ARG A 1 53.60 21.42 -28.56
CA ARG A 1 54.62 20.35 -28.68
C ARG A 1 54.30 19.37 -27.57
N THR A 2 53.80 18.15 -27.73
CA THR A 2 53.72 17.14 -28.79
C THR A 2 52.25 16.82 -29.08
N GLN A 3 51.81 16.92 -30.34
CA GLN A 3 50.51 16.43 -30.77
C GLN A 3 50.48 14.91 -30.55
N LYS A 4 49.86 14.43 -29.47
CA LYS A 4 49.13 13.18 -29.59
C LYS A 4 47.93 13.50 -30.48
N ASP A 5 47.70 12.66 -31.47
CA ASP A 5 46.64 12.80 -32.47
C ASP A 5 45.27 12.52 -31.80
N THR A 6 44.88 13.37 -30.85
CA THR A 6 43.56 13.36 -30.25
C THR A 6 42.81 14.59 -30.78
N ASN A 7 41.65 14.36 -31.39
CA ASN A 7 40.79 15.46 -31.85
C ASN A 7 40.14 16.21 -30.69
N ARG A 8 40.31 15.74 -29.45
CA ARG A 8 39.67 16.25 -28.23
C ARG A 8 40.25 17.60 -27.81
N THR A 9 39.37 18.55 -27.46
CA THR A 9 39.73 19.92 -27.09
C THR A 9 39.06 20.35 -25.79
N LEU A 10 39.82 20.91 -24.85
CA LEU A 10 39.30 21.60 -23.65
C LEU A 10 39.36 23.11 -23.87
N LEU A 11 38.27 23.81 -23.61
CA LEU A 11 38.19 25.27 -23.72
C LEU A 11 38.43 25.91 -22.34
N LEU A 12 39.33 26.89 -22.27
CA LEU A 12 39.48 27.77 -21.10
C LEU A 12 39.13 29.19 -21.53
N GLY A 13 38.16 29.83 -20.87
CA GLY A 13 37.56 31.08 -21.29
C GLY A 13 37.63 32.19 -20.24
N ALA A 14 37.74 33.44 -20.69
CA ALA A 14 37.50 34.65 -19.92
C ALA A 14 37.07 35.76 -20.89
N HIS A 15 36.26 36.73 -20.48
CA HIS A 15 36.04 37.92 -21.29
C HIS A 15 37.19 38.93 -21.09
N TYR A 16 37.53 39.70 -22.12
CA TYR A 16 38.63 40.68 -22.06
C TYR A 16 38.17 42.13 -22.25
N ASP A 17 36.92 42.34 -22.66
CA ASP A 17 36.35 43.67 -22.76
C ASP A 17 36.05 44.25 -21.37
N THR A 18 35.88 45.57 -21.31
CA THR A 18 35.55 46.30 -20.08
C THR A 18 34.27 47.09 -20.26
N ARG A 19 33.42 47.13 -19.23
CA ARG A 19 32.17 47.90 -19.26
C ARG A 19 32.38 49.36 -19.67
N PRO A 20 31.65 49.87 -20.68
CA PRO A 20 31.82 51.25 -21.13
C PRO A 20 31.23 52.29 -20.16
N PHE A 21 30.50 51.87 -19.12
CA PHE A 21 29.87 52.76 -18.15
C PHE A 21 29.74 52.10 -16.77
N SER A 22 30.00 52.88 -15.73
CA SER A 22 29.88 52.45 -14.34
C SER A 22 28.49 52.68 -13.75
N ASN A 23 28.06 51.78 -12.85
CA ASN A 23 26.84 51.91 -12.06
C ASN A 23 26.87 53.09 -11.09
N THR A 24 28.05 53.52 -10.63
CA THR A 24 28.20 54.69 -9.74
C THR A 24 28.24 56.01 -10.53
N ASN A 25 28.74 55.98 -11.77
CA ASN A 25 28.74 57.11 -12.68
C ASN A 25 28.77 56.64 -14.14
N VAL A 26 27.63 56.73 -14.82
CA VAL A 26 27.44 56.26 -16.21
C VAL A 26 28.30 56.99 -17.25
N SER A 27 28.98 58.08 -16.88
CA SER A 27 29.89 58.82 -17.77
C SER A 27 31.35 58.33 -17.69
N ILE A 28 31.64 57.35 -16.83
CA ILE A 28 32.98 56.83 -16.60
C ILE A 28 32.96 55.33 -16.90
N PRO A 29 33.88 54.80 -17.74
CA PRO A 29 34.01 53.37 -17.96
C PRO A 29 34.54 52.66 -16.71
N VAL A 30 34.21 51.38 -16.56
CA VAL A 30 34.79 50.54 -15.52
C VAL A 30 36.22 50.17 -15.95
N MET A 31 37.17 50.15 -15.01
CA MET A 31 38.54 49.77 -15.32
C MET A 31 38.67 48.26 -15.53
N GLY A 32 37.79 47.45 -14.93
CA GLY A 32 37.67 46.01 -15.18
C GLY A 32 38.86 45.23 -14.64
N ALA A 33 39.39 45.64 -13.47
CA ALA A 33 40.57 45.00 -12.90
C ALA A 33 40.26 43.58 -12.44
N ASN A 34 39.10 43.38 -11.81
CA ASN A 34 38.59 42.05 -11.50
C ASN A 34 37.66 41.55 -12.62
N ASP A 35 36.73 42.40 -13.06
CA ASP A 35 35.70 42.15 -14.06
C ASP A 35 36.32 42.17 -15.47
N GLY A 36 36.77 40.99 -15.92
CA GLY A 36 37.55 40.77 -17.15
C GLY A 36 39.04 40.51 -16.93
N ALA A 37 39.81 41.50 -16.46
CA ALA A 37 41.28 41.39 -16.47
C ALA A 37 41.84 40.28 -15.57
N SER A 38 41.16 39.92 -14.48
CA SER A 38 41.60 38.84 -13.56
C SER A 38 41.60 37.47 -14.25
N GLY A 39 40.50 37.11 -14.93
CA GLY A 39 40.37 35.86 -15.67
C GLY A 39 41.40 35.76 -16.80
N VAL A 40 41.57 36.85 -17.56
CA VAL A 40 42.59 36.95 -18.62
C VAL A 40 44.00 36.73 -18.05
N ALA A 41 44.32 37.35 -16.91
CA ALA A 41 45.63 37.21 -16.28
C ALA A 41 45.93 35.76 -15.88
N VAL A 42 44.96 35.07 -15.26
CA VAL A 42 45.09 33.64 -14.91
C VAL A 42 45.29 32.78 -16.15
N LEU A 43 44.49 32.97 -17.20
CA LEU A 43 44.60 32.19 -18.43
C LEU A 43 45.93 32.39 -19.16
N LEU A 44 46.48 33.61 -19.17
CA LEU A 44 47.80 33.88 -19.76
C LEU A 44 48.92 33.16 -19.00
N GLU A 45 48.84 33.12 -17.67
CA GLU A 45 49.83 32.38 -16.86
C GLU A 45 49.70 30.87 -17.04
N LEU A 46 48.47 30.33 -17.08
CA LEU A 46 48.23 28.92 -17.42
C LEU A 46 48.75 28.57 -18.81
N ALA A 47 48.58 29.44 -19.81
CA ALA A 47 49.13 29.25 -21.14
C ALA A 47 50.66 29.15 -21.11
N ARG A 48 51.33 29.97 -20.29
CA ARG A 48 52.77 29.91 -20.07
C ARG A 48 53.17 28.57 -19.41
N ILE A 49 52.49 28.18 -18.33
CA ILE A 49 52.74 26.93 -17.58
C ILE A 49 52.60 25.71 -18.49
N PHE A 50 51.48 25.57 -19.20
CA PHE A 50 51.25 24.44 -20.11
C PHE A 50 52.12 24.48 -21.36
N GLY A 51 52.56 25.67 -21.78
CA GLY A 51 53.48 25.85 -22.90
C GLY A 51 54.94 25.46 -22.58
N GLU A 52 55.37 25.66 -21.34
CA GLU A 52 56.73 25.37 -20.87
C GLU A 52 56.92 23.92 -20.38
N ARG A 53 55.89 23.31 -19.80
CA ARG A 53 55.97 21.93 -19.28
C ARG A 53 55.90 20.90 -20.40
N THR A 54 56.70 19.85 -20.30
CA THR A 54 56.67 18.68 -21.21
C THR A 54 55.60 17.64 -20.83
N THR A 55 54.64 18.00 -19.96
CA THR A 55 53.56 17.11 -19.54
C THR A 55 52.63 16.84 -20.73
N ASN A 56 52.57 15.58 -21.16
CA ASN A 56 51.67 15.15 -22.25
C ASN A 56 50.23 15.17 -21.76
N LEU A 57 49.54 16.30 -21.93
CA LEU A 57 48.08 16.31 -21.87
C LEU A 57 47.51 15.44 -23.00
N ASN A 58 46.38 14.79 -22.75
CA ASN A 58 45.75 13.89 -23.73
C ASN A 58 44.76 14.61 -24.67
N PHE A 59 44.75 15.93 -24.65
CA PHE A 59 43.89 16.79 -25.46
C PHE A 59 44.56 18.13 -25.77
N THR A 60 43.97 18.87 -26.69
CA THR A 60 44.36 20.25 -26.99
C THR A 60 43.67 21.22 -26.03
N ILE A 61 44.40 22.19 -25.47
CA ILE A 61 43.80 23.33 -24.75
C ILE A 61 43.60 24.48 -25.74
N LYS A 62 42.40 25.06 -25.77
CA LYS A 62 42.10 26.28 -26.52
C LYS A 62 41.72 27.39 -25.55
N MET A 63 42.55 28.43 -25.51
CA MET A 63 42.28 29.64 -24.73
C MET A 63 41.33 30.55 -25.52
N LEU A 64 40.23 30.98 -24.91
CA LEU A 64 39.22 31.86 -25.49
C LEU A 64 39.17 33.16 -24.69
N PHE A 65 39.37 34.28 -25.37
CA PHE A 65 39.21 35.62 -24.81
C PHE A 65 37.99 36.26 -25.48
N PHE A 66 36.86 36.26 -24.79
CA PHE A 66 35.58 36.73 -25.35
C PHE A 66 35.49 38.26 -25.35
N ASP A 67 34.87 38.80 -26.40
CA ASP A 67 34.64 40.24 -26.59
C ASP A 67 33.15 40.56 -26.40
N GLY A 68 32.86 41.75 -25.89
CA GLY A 68 31.50 42.25 -25.70
C GLY A 68 30.66 41.39 -24.76
N GLU A 69 31.26 40.80 -23.73
CA GLU A 69 30.52 40.22 -22.60
C GLU A 69 29.74 41.36 -21.92
N ASP A 70 30.41 42.44 -21.54
CA ASP A 70 29.86 43.45 -20.63
C ASP A 70 29.38 44.74 -21.32
N PHE A 71 29.09 44.66 -22.63
CA PHE A 71 28.78 45.86 -23.42
C PHE A 71 27.40 46.47 -23.11
N GLY A 72 26.47 45.67 -22.59
CA GLY A 72 25.03 45.94 -22.58
C GLY A 72 24.41 46.37 -21.27
N ASN A 73 23.17 46.87 -21.34
CA ASN A 73 22.32 47.15 -20.17
C ASN A 73 21.49 45.92 -19.71
N GLY A 74 21.83 44.74 -20.21
CA GLY A 74 21.13 43.49 -19.91
C GLY A 74 21.52 42.39 -20.89
N THR A 75 21.12 41.16 -20.56
CA THR A 75 21.56 39.92 -21.20
C THR A 75 21.31 39.85 -22.71
N THR A 76 20.35 40.60 -23.26
CA THR A 76 20.12 40.66 -24.72
C THR A 76 21.20 41.46 -25.48
N SER A 77 21.97 42.27 -24.76
CA SER A 77 23.04 43.14 -25.27
C SER A 77 24.43 42.80 -24.67
N MET A 78 24.58 41.59 -24.14
CA MET A 78 25.80 41.04 -23.54
C MET A 78 26.20 39.75 -24.28
N PHE A 79 27.39 39.22 -23.98
CA PHE A 79 27.89 37.92 -24.47
C PHE A 79 28.09 37.85 -26.00
N TYR A 80 28.44 38.96 -26.66
CA TYR A 80 28.51 39.00 -28.13
C TYR A 80 29.52 37.99 -28.69
N GLY A 81 30.71 37.92 -28.08
CA GLY A 81 31.80 37.05 -28.48
C GLY A 81 31.48 35.57 -28.31
N SER A 82 31.01 35.16 -27.12
CA SER A 82 30.66 33.76 -26.85
C SER A 82 29.47 33.29 -27.70
N ARG A 83 28.44 34.13 -27.89
CA ARG A 83 27.33 33.84 -28.80
C ARG A 83 27.80 33.61 -30.23
N TYR A 84 28.65 34.51 -30.74
CA TYR A 84 29.18 34.38 -32.08
C TYR A 84 30.02 33.11 -32.21
N TYR A 85 30.92 32.85 -31.26
CA TYR A 85 31.78 31.67 -31.30
C TYR A 85 30.97 30.37 -31.23
N ALA A 86 30.12 30.19 -30.22
CA ALA A 86 29.35 28.96 -30.01
C ALA A 86 28.34 28.69 -31.14
N SER A 87 27.76 29.74 -31.75
CA SER A 87 26.85 29.57 -32.89
C SER A 87 27.55 29.13 -34.19
N ASN A 88 28.85 29.38 -34.32
CA ASN A 88 29.64 29.02 -35.50
C ASN A 88 30.43 27.70 -35.35
N MET A 89 30.34 27.03 -34.19
CA MET A 89 30.95 25.71 -34.01
C MET A 89 30.27 24.65 -34.89
N THR A 90 31.06 23.81 -35.55
CA THR A 90 30.58 22.64 -36.28
C THR A 90 30.16 21.51 -35.35
N THR A 91 29.34 20.57 -35.83
CA THR A 91 28.96 19.38 -35.06
C THR A 91 30.17 18.57 -34.58
N GLN A 92 31.22 18.49 -35.41
CA GLN A 92 32.45 17.80 -35.05
C GLN A 92 33.18 18.53 -33.93
N GLU A 93 33.37 19.85 -34.04
CA GLU A 93 33.99 20.64 -32.96
C GLU A 93 33.21 20.56 -31.65
N ILE A 94 31.87 20.54 -31.70
CA ILE A 94 31.04 20.33 -30.50
C ILE A 94 31.31 18.94 -29.90
N SER A 95 31.30 17.88 -30.72
CA SER A 95 31.54 16.50 -30.25
C SER A 95 32.96 16.28 -29.72
N ASP A 96 33.92 17.01 -30.27
CA ASP A 96 35.33 16.94 -29.89
C ASP A 96 35.66 17.81 -28.66
N THR A 97 34.76 18.71 -28.27
CA THR A 97 34.97 19.58 -27.11
C THR A 97 34.65 18.83 -25.81
N ILE A 98 35.65 18.69 -24.94
CA ILE A 98 35.53 18.06 -23.62
C ILE A 98 34.65 18.91 -22.70
N GLY A 99 34.87 20.23 -22.71
CA GLY A 99 34.12 21.18 -21.91
C GLY A 99 34.69 22.61 -21.99
N LEU A 100 34.01 23.55 -21.32
CA LEU A 100 34.45 24.93 -21.12
C LEU A 100 34.60 25.23 -19.62
N ILE A 101 35.75 25.79 -19.26
CA ILE A 101 35.99 26.38 -17.93
C ILE A 101 36.09 27.88 -18.12
N LEU A 102 35.07 28.62 -17.67
CA LEU A 102 35.01 30.08 -17.71
C LEU A 102 35.54 30.64 -16.39
N LEU A 103 36.36 31.69 -16.47
CA LEU A 103 36.88 32.43 -15.32
C LEU A 103 36.38 33.87 -15.43
N ASP A 104 35.56 34.28 -14.46
CA ASP A 104 35.06 35.65 -14.35
C ASP A 104 35.23 36.19 -12.92
N MET A 105 35.70 37.43 -12.79
CA MET A 105 35.87 38.12 -11.50
C MET A 105 36.64 37.32 -10.42
N VAL A 106 37.72 36.63 -10.80
CA VAL A 106 38.47 35.67 -9.97
C VAL A 106 39.62 36.26 -9.13
N GLY A 107 39.69 37.57 -9.04
CA GLY A 107 40.80 38.32 -8.45
C GLY A 107 40.52 38.98 -7.10
N ASP A 108 39.30 38.93 -6.56
CA ASP A 108 38.95 39.64 -5.33
C ASP A 108 39.90 39.30 -4.17
N ALA A 109 40.35 40.31 -3.43
CA ALA A 109 41.21 40.14 -2.26
C ALA A 109 40.51 39.46 -1.07
N ASP A 110 39.18 39.33 -1.09
CA ASP A 110 38.39 38.52 -0.17
C ASP A 110 37.67 37.37 -0.91
N LEU A 111 38.43 36.59 -1.68
CA LEU A 111 37.95 35.62 -2.66
C LEU A 111 36.95 34.59 -2.10
N GLN A 112 35.77 34.51 -2.70
CA GLN A 112 34.74 33.51 -2.38
C GLN A 112 34.12 32.90 -3.64
N ILE A 113 34.64 31.74 -4.05
CA ILE A 113 34.12 31.00 -5.20
C ILE A 113 33.14 29.92 -4.72
N TYR A 114 31.87 30.05 -5.09
CA TYR A 114 30.83 29.05 -4.80
C TYR A 114 30.59 28.12 -5.98
N ARG A 115 29.77 27.09 -5.80
CA ARG A 115 29.21 26.36 -6.95
C ARG A 115 28.23 27.29 -7.67
N GLU A 116 28.50 27.62 -8.92
CA GLU A 116 27.55 28.36 -9.76
C GLU A 116 26.42 27.40 -10.21
N GLY A 117 25.17 27.80 -10.03
CA GLY A 117 24.00 26.93 -10.15
C GLY A 117 23.59 26.55 -11.57
N LEU A 118 24.08 27.29 -12.58
CA LEU A 118 23.88 27.01 -14.01
C LEU A 118 25.07 26.29 -14.65
N SER A 119 26.09 25.91 -13.88
CA SER A 119 27.27 25.18 -14.35
C SER A 119 27.00 23.67 -14.53
N ASP A 120 27.87 22.94 -15.23
CA ASP A 120 27.80 21.49 -15.34
C ASP A 120 28.17 20.81 -14.01
N ILE A 121 27.33 19.89 -13.54
CA ILE A 121 27.48 19.30 -12.21
C ILE A 121 28.74 18.44 -12.08
N ASN A 122 29.08 17.65 -13.10
CA ASN A 122 30.20 16.72 -13.04
C ASN A 122 31.54 17.46 -13.13
N LEU A 123 31.61 18.46 -14.02
CA LEU A 123 32.80 19.29 -14.16
C LEU A 123 32.99 20.18 -12.92
N THR A 124 31.90 20.66 -12.30
CA THR A 124 31.96 21.39 -11.02
C THR A 124 32.40 20.48 -9.87
N ASP A 125 31.95 19.23 -9.80
CA ASP A 125 32.44 18.28 -8.79
C ASP A 125 33.95 18.04 -8.94
N MET A 126 34.45 17.92 -10.18
CA MET A 126 35.89 17.83 -10.44
C MET A 126 36.64 19.09 -9.99
N LEU A 127 36.10 20.29 -10.24
CA LEU A 127 36.67 21.55 -9.75
C LEU A 127 36.78 21.56 -8.22
N MET A 128 35.71 21.18 -7.51
CA MET A 128 35.68 21.15 -6.05
C MET A 128 36.66 20.11 -5.48
N ASN A 129 36.85 18.99 -6.18
CA ASN A 129 37.88 18.00 -5.82
C ASN A 129 39.29 18.56 -6.03
N ALA A 130 39.56 19.23 -7.15
CA ALA A 130 40.84 19.91 -7.39
C ALA A 130 41.15 20.95 -6.29
N ALA A 131 40.15 21.76 -5.91
CA ALA A 131 40.29 22.70 -4.81
C ALA A 131 40.56 21.98 -3.47
N SER A 132 39.87 20.86 -3.22
CA SER A 132 40.06 20.05 -2.01
C SER A 132 41.47 19.47 -1.91
N GLU A 133 42.00 18.92 -3.00
CA GLU A 133 43.35 18.32 -3.04
C GLU A 133 44.45 19.35 -2.77
N LEU A 134 44.23 20.60 -3.17
CA LEU A 134 45.14 21.71 -2.94
C LEU A 134 44.93 22.39 -1.57
N GLY A 135 43.90 22.00 -0.81
CA GLY A 135 43.54 22.63 0.46
C GLY A 135 42.83 23.98 0.32
N TYR A 136 42.29 24.28 -0.86
CA TYR A 136 41.53 25.50 -1.18
C TYR A 136 40.02 25.33 -1.07
N LEU A 137 39.53 24.17 -0.59
CA LEU A 137 38.12 23.96 -0.29
C LEU A 137 37.83 24.32 1.18
N SER A 138 36.86 25.22 1.39
CA SER A 138 36.46 25.70 2.70
C SER A 138 35.93 24.54 3.57
N ASP A 139 36.41 24.50 4.81
CA ASP A 139 35.92 23.62 5.87
C ASP A 139 34.81 24.28 6.72
N GLY A 140 34.36 25.48 6.33
CA GLY A 140 33.41 26.30 7.08
C GLY A 140 34.06 27.33 8.02
N THR A 141 35.38 27.49 7.98
CA THR A 141 36.09 28.54 8.72
C THR A 141 35.65 29.94 8.25
N PRO A 142 35.19 30.84 9.16
CA PRO A 142 34.83 32.20 8.79
C PRO A 142 36.01 32.98 8.20
N GLY A 143 35.79 33.66 7.07
CA GLY A 143 36.83 34.44 6.38
C GLY A 143 37.82 33.60 5.59
N PHE A 144 37.47 32.35 5.26
CA PHE A 144 38.25 31.52 4.36
C PHE A 144 38.22 32.08 2.93
N GLN A 145 39.39 32.20 2.30
CA GLN A 145 39.51 32.65 0.91
C GLN A 145 39.74 31.44 -0.01
N GLY A 146 38.82 31.20 -0.95
CA GLY A 146 38.88 30.04 -1.82
C GLY A 146 37.49 29.51 -2.22
N PHE A 147 37.36 28.18 -2.27
CA PHE A 147 36.18 27.51 -2.83
C PHE A 147 35.21 27.01 -1.76
N TYR A 148 33.91 27.07 -2.04
CA TYR A 148 32.83 26.66 -1.16
C TYR A 148 31.92 25.63 -1.85
N ASN A 149 31.78 24.44 -1.26
CA ASN A 149 31.06 23.31 -1.88
C ASN A 149 29.53 23.37 -1.69
N PHE A 150 28.92 24.51 -1.97
CA PHE A 150 27.46 24.66 -2.04
C PHE A 150 27.09 25.71 -3.09
N VAL A 151 25.86 25.61 -3.60
CA VAL A 151 25.35 26.56 -4.60
C VAL A 151 24.91 27.83 -3.89
N ASN A 152 25.41 28.97 -4.36
CA ASN A 152 25.03 30.30 -3.84
C ASN A 152 24.32 31.15 -4.90
N HIS A 153 24.82 31.14 -6.15
CA HIS A 153 24.33 32.01 -7.23
C HIS A 153 23.94 31.21 -8.48
N TYR A 154 23.09 31.80 -9.32
CA TYR A 154 22.71 31.29 -10.65
C TYR A 154 22.99 32.41 -11.66
N VAL A 155 24.16 32.36 -12.30
CA VAL A 155 24.70 33.45 -13.11
C VAL A 155 24.56 33.09 -14.60
N ILE A 156 23.92 33.99 -15.35
CA ILE A 156 23.89 33.88 -16.81
C ILE A 156 25.15 34.58 -17.32
N ASP A 157 26.07 33.80 -17.88
CA ASP A 157 27.35 34.29 -18.41
C ASP A 157 27.71 33.59 -19.75
N ASP A 158 28.90 33.83 -20.28
CA ASP A 158 29.44 33.33 -21.53
C ASP A 158 29.37 31.79 -21.64
N HIS A 159 29.43 31.07 -20.52
CA HIS A 159 29.37 29.59 -20.46
C HIS A 159 28.02 29.04 -20.93
N ILE A 160 26.95 29.81 -20.77
CA ILE A 160 25.59 29.36 -21.12
C ILE A 160 25.48 29.04 -22.61
N GLN A 161 26.18 29.80 -23.48
CA GLN A 161 26.11 29.60 -24.93
C GLN A 161 26.67 28.23 -25.37
N PHE A 162 27.64 27.70 -24.61
CA PHE A 162 28.24 26.39 -24.85
C PHE A 162 27.42 25.27 -24.20
N LYS A 163 26.89 25.51 -22.99
CA LYS A 163 25.97 24.59 -22.33
C LYS A 163 24.73 24.30 -23.17
N GLU A 164 24.14 25.30 -23.81
CA GLU A 164 23.00 25.14 -24.72
C GLU A 164 23.31 24.28 -25.97
N LYS A 165 24.60 24.13 -26.33
CA LYS A 165 25.06 23.25 -27.41
C LYS A 165 25.37 21.83 -26.93
N GLY A 166 25.17 21.53 -25.65
CA GLY A 166 25.48 20.24 -25.03
C GLY A 166 26.94 20.08 -24.61
N ILE A 167 27.73 21.16 -24.59
CA ILE A 167 29.11 21.14 -24.11
C ILE A 167 29.10 21.36 -22.59
N PRO A 168 29.66 20.44 -21.77
CA PRO A 168 29.80 20.65 -20.33
C PRO A 168 30.56 21.96 -20.05
N SER A 169 29.93 22.90 -19.38
CA SER A 169 30.48 24.24 -19.18
C SER A 169 30.30 24.68 -17.73
N ILE A 170 31.35 25.21 -17.12
CA ILE A 170 31.33 25.74 -15.76
C ILE A 170 31.79 27.20 -15.74
N ASP A 171 31.31 27.93 -14.74
CA ASP A 171 31.67 29.31 -14.45
C ASP A 171 32.27 29.41 -13.05
N ILE A 172 33.51 29.89 -13.00
CA ILE A 172 34.28 30.12 -11.77
C ILE A 172 34.22 31.62 -11.50
N ILE A 173 33.29 32.02 -10.63
CA ILE A 173 32.95 33.43 -10.40
C ILE A 173 32.78 33.78 -8.92
N ASP A 174 33.33 34.92 -8.53
CA ASP A 174 33.08 35.56 -7.22
C ASP A 174 31.98 36.62 -7.36
N PHE A 175 30.73 36.17 -7.34
CA PHE A 175 29.59 37.04 -7.64
C PHE A 175 29.21 38.00 -6.49
N ASP A 176 29.77 37.81 -5.29
CA ASP A 176 29.51 38.69 -4.14
C ASP A 176 30.48 39.90 -4.09
N TYR A 177 31.31 40.08 -5.12
CA TYR A 177 32.29 41.15 -5.27
C TYR A 177 31.65 42.56 -5.20
N PRO A 178 31.96 43.37 -4.18
CA PRO A 178 31.24 44.63 -3.93
C PRO A 178 31.56 45.76 -4.92
N TYR A 179 32.65 45.65 -5.67
CA TYR A 179 33.08 46.67 -6.61
C TYR A 179 32.63 46.39 -8.05
N TRP A 180 31.89 45.30 -8.28
CA TRP A 180 31.35 44.90 -9.59
C TRP A 180 30.62 46.04 -10.30
N HIS A 181 30.91 46.26 -11.58
CA HIS A 181 30.40 47.36 -12.41
C HIS A 181 30.61 48.78 -11.85
N THR A 182 31.47 48.98 -10.84
CA THR A 182 31.74 50.32 -10.28
C THR A 182 33.05 50.92 -10.79
N ASP A 183 33.21 52.23 -10.70
CA ASP A 183 34.48 52.93 -10.94
C ASP A 183 35.58 52.56 -9.92
N LYS A 184 35.27 51.66 -8.96
CA LYS A 184 36.19 51.13 -7.96
C LYS A 184 36.72 49.74 -8.27
N ASP A 185 36.26 49.09 -9.33
CA ASP A 185 36.90 47.86 -9.79
C ASP A 185 38.26 48.19 -10.41
N THR A 186 39.27 48.23 -9.55
CA THR A 186 40.61 48.79 -9.80
C THR A 186 41.67 47.84 -9.24
N PRO A 187 42.92 47.88 -9.75
CA PRO A 187 43.93 46.88 -9.40
C PRO A 187 44.24 46.73 -7.90
N ASP A 188 43.98 47.74 -7.06
CA ASP A 188 44.15 47.62 -5.60
C ASP A 188 43.08 46.75 -4.91
N LYS A 189 42.07 46.27 -5.64
CA LYS A 189 41.09 45.28 -5.18
C LYS A 189 41.46 43.85 -5.55
N VAL A 190 42.47 43.69 -6.40
CA VAL A 190 42.91 42.39 -6.88
C VAL A 190 44.05 41.86 -6.00
N SER A 191 43.97 40.59 -5.59
CA SER A 191 45.01 39.91 -4.81
C SER A 191 45.76 38.88 -5.64
N ALA A 192 47.09 38.91 -5.55
CA ALA A 192 47.93 37.89 -6.16
C ALA A 192 47.68 36.49 -5.56
N GLU A 193 47.30 36.42 -4.28
CA GLU A 193 46.97 35.15 -3.61
C GLU A 193 45.69 34.54 -4.19
N SER A 194 44.66 35.35 -4.45
CA SER A 194 43.41 34.91 -5.06
C SER A 194 43.62 34.38 -6.47
N LEU A 195 44.39 35.11 -7.29
CA LEU A 195 44.76 34.67 -8.65
C LEU A 195 45.56 33.35 -8.61
N GLU A 196 46.44 33.17 -7.62
CA GLU A 196 47.20 31.93 -7.43
C GLU A 196 46.28 30.75 -7.03
N ILE A 197 45.36 30.96 -6.09
CA ILE A 197 44.38 29.95 -5.64
C ILE A 197 43.56 29.45 -6.84
N VAL A 198 42.98 30.36 -7.61
CA VAL A 198 42.16 30.00 -8.78
C VAL A 198 43.02 29.36 -9.87
N GLY A 199 44.17 29.97 -10.20
CA GLY A 199 45.07 29.45 -11.22
C GLY A 199 45.54 28.02 -10.94
N LYS A 200 46.00 27.73 -9.72
CA LYS A 200 46.42 26.38 -9.33
C LYS A 200 45.27 25.38 -9.34
N THR A 201 44.08 25.79 -8.92
CA THR A 201 42.91 24.92 -8.93
C THR A 201 42.50 24.55 -10.35
N VAL A 202 42.51 25.52 -11.27
CA VAL A 202 42.26 25.26 -12.70
C VAL A 202 43.37 24.41 -13.31
N GLU A 203 44.63 24.63 -12.95
CA GLU A 203 45.76 23.80 -13.37
C GLU A 203 45.56 22.32 -12.99
N GLU A 204 45.21 22.06 -11.73
CA GLU A 204 44.96 20.71 -11.21
C GLU A 204 43.74 20.07 -11.88
N LEU A 205 42.64 20.83 -12.03
CA LEU A 205 41.45 20.38 -12.76
C LEU A 205 41.79 19.92 -14.18
N VAL A 206 42.63 20.68 -14.91
CA VAL A 206 43.08 20.30 -16.27
C VAL A 206 43.85 18.97 -16.25
N TYR A 207 44.70 18.73 -15.25
CA TYR A 207 45.40 17.46 -15.09
C TYR A 207 44.44 16.30 -14.79
N MET A 208 43.49 16.48 -13.86
CA MET A 208 42.46 15.49 -13.56
C MET A 208 41.62 15.12 -14.79
N ILE A 209 41.24 16.10 -15.61
CA ILE A 209 40.53 15.86 -16.88
C ILE A 209 41.44 15.05 -17.83
N SER A 210 42.74 15.37 -17.90
CA SER A 210 43.69 14.66 -18.76
C SER A 210 43.89 13.21 -18.35
N GLU A 211 43.92 12.91 -17.04
CA GLU A 211 43.97 11.53 -16.53
C GLU A 211 42.70 10.76 -16.88
N LYS A 212 41.54 11.39 -16.68
CA LYS A 212 40.25 10.79 -17.03
C LYS A 212 40.14 10.43 -18.51
N GLU A 213 40.60 11.30 -19.40
CA GLU A 213 40.62 11.05 -20.85
C GLU A 213 41.66 9.98 -21.27
N SER A 214 42.55 9.54 -20.37
CA SER A 214 43.51 8.45 -20.60
C SER A 214 43.02 7.07 -20.16
N ALA A 215 41.93 6.98 -19.39
CA ALA A 215 41.46 5.71 -18.85
C ALA A 215 40.82 4.86 -19.95
N LYS A 216 41.46 3.73 -20.27
CA LYS A 216 40.97 2.76 -21.26
C LYS A 216 39.72 2.03 -20.77
N ALA A 217 38.67 1.98 -21.59
CA ALA A 217 37.44 1.29 -21.24
C ALA A 217 37.64 -0.23 -21.36
N ARG A 218 36.84 -1.01 -20.62
CA ARG A 218 36.80 -2.47 -20.80
C ARG A 218 35.74 -2.80 -21.86
N PRO A 219 35.95 -3.84 -22.68
CA PRO A 219 34.93 -4.26 -23.62
C PRO A 219 33.74 -4.85 -22.87
N VAL A 220 32.56 -4.81 -23.49
CA VAL A 220 31.33 -5.42 -22.99
C VAL A 220 30.97 -6.59 -23.89
N GLY A 221 30.91 -7.80 -23.29
CA GLY A 221 30.42 -9.01 -23.95
C GLY A 221 28.94 -9.23 -23.68
N ILE A 222 28.21 -9.82 -24.63
CA ILE A 222 26.79 -10.15 -24.51
C ILE A 222 26.58 -11.57 -25.03
N ILE A 223 25.90 -12.41 -24.24
CA ILE A 223 25.42 -13.71 -24.70
C ILE A 223 24.06 -13.47 -25.36
N ASP A 224 24.01 -13.55 -26.70
CA ASP A 224 22.79 -13.30 -27.46
C ASP A 224 21.84 -14.49 -27.37
N ARG A 225 22.40 -15.71 -27.45
CA ARG A 225 21.63 -16.96 -27.46
C ARG A 225 22.48 -18.16 -27.07
N ILE A 226 21.89 -19.05 -26.28
CA ILE A 226 22.31 -20.45 -26.09
C ILE A 226 21.06 -21.31 -26.31
N ASP A 227 21.04 -22.14 -27.35
CA ASP A 227 19.84 -22.89 -27.72
C ASP A 227 20.16 -24.24 -28.39
N PRO A 228 19.44 -25.33 -28.07
CA PRO A 228 18.36 -25.40 -27.08
C PRO A 228 18.85 -25.30 -25.64
N SER A 229 18.00 -24.79 -24.75
CA SER A 229 18.19 -24.83 -23.29
C SER A 229 16.83 -25.06 -22.62
N PRO A 230 16.56 -26.23 -22.02
CA PRO A 230 17.45 -27.38 -21.88
C PRO A 230 17.77 -28.08 -23.22
N ALA A 231 18.94 -28.70 -23.30
CA ALA A 231 19.39 -29.54 -24.41
C ALA A 231 19.46 -31.02 -23.99
N LEU A 232 19.30 -31.93 -24.94
CA LEU A 232 19.59 -33.35 -24.72
C LEU A 232 21.10 -33.62 -24.82
N PHE A 233 21.60 -34.60 -24.06
CA PHE A 233 22.96 -35.07 -24.16
C PHE A 233 23.24 -35.58 -25.58
N GLY A 234 24.29 -35.07 -26.22
CA GLY A 234 24.59 -35.34 -27.62
C GLY A 234 23.85 -34.45 -28.63
N GLU A 235 22.92 -33.58 -28.20
CA GLU A 235 22.25 -32.62 -29.08
C GLU A 235 23.16 -31.44 -29.40
N ASN A 236 23.05 -30.90 -30.62
CA ASN A 236 23.84 -29.75 -31.02
C ASN A 236 23.26 -28.46 -30.43
N ILE A 237 24.07 -27.75 -29.65
CA ILE A 237 23.71 -26.51 -28.95
C ILE A 237 24.45 -25.35 -29.61
N TYR A 238 23.72 -24.30 -29.96
CA TYR A 238 24.23 -23.12 -30.66
C TYR A 238 24.45 -21.97 -29.68
N PHE A 239 25.64 -21.38 -29.73
CA PHE A 239 26.07 -20.26 -28.90
C PHE A 239 26.34 -19.06 -29.80
N ASN A 240 25.67 -17.95 -29.54
CA ASN A 240 25.87 -16.69 -30.24
C ASN A 240 26.20 -15.57 -29.25
N SER A 241 27.14 -14.70 -29.62
CA SER A 241 27.47 -13.50 -28.84
C SER A 241 27.68 -12.26 -29.69
N SER A 242 27.46 -11.14 -29.02
CA SER A 242 27.81 -9.80 -29.46
C SER A 242 28.82 -9.20 -28.48
N ALA A 243 29.61 -8.25 -28.94
CA ALA A 243 30.48 -7.49 -28.06
C ALA A 243 30.75 -6.11 -28.65
N PHE A 244 30.95 -5.12 -27.78
CA PHE A 244 31.34 -3.77 -28.16
C PHE A 244 32.41 -3.24 -27.21
N ASP A 245 33.15 -2.25 -27.67
CA ASP A 245 34.15 -1.54 -26.90
C ASP A 245 34.03 -0.04 -27.25
N GLU A 246 34.13 0.83 -26.25
CA GLU A 246 33.78 2.25 -26.40
C GLU A 246 34.93 3.06 -27.01
N ASP A 247 36.17 2.68 -26.70
CA ASP A 247 37.39 3.36 -27.12
C ASP A 247 38.30 2.46 -27.99
N GLY A 248 37.79 1.32 -28.44
CA GLY A 248 38.55 0.32 -29.17
C GLY A 248 37.69 -0.71 -29.91
N SER A 249 38.23 -1.91 -30.03
CA SER A 249 37.69 -3.03 -30.79
C SER A 249 37.96 -4.36 -30.09
N VAL A 250 36.99 -5.26 -30.14
CA VAL A 250 37.08 -6.60 -29.51
C VAL A 250 37.87 -7.55 -30.40
N VAL A 251 38.91 -8.18 -29.85
CA VAL A 251 39.85 -9.05 -30.58
C VAL A 251 39.79 -10.52 -30.18
N ALA A 252 39.24 -10.86 -29.00
CA ALA A 252 39.14 -12.24 -28.55
C ALA A 252 37.85 -12.57 -27.77
N TYR A 253 37.44 -13.83 -27.84
CA TYR A 253 36.29 -14.42 -27.15
C TYR A 253 36.74 -15.65 -26.37
N ARG A 254 36.14 -15.90 -25.21
CA ARG A 254 36.38 -17.09 -24.40
C ARG A 254 35.09 -17.53 -23.71
N TRP A 255 34.65 -18.75 -24.03
CA TRP A 255 33.48 -19.39 -23.45
C TRP A 255 33.90 -20.51 -22.51
N ILE A 256 33.33 -20.53 -21.31
CA ILE A 256 33.71 -21.47 -20.24
C ILE A 256 32.45 -22.11 -19.65
N SER A 257 32.43 -23.43 -19.59
CA SER A 257 31.50 -24.23 -18.78
C SER A 257 32.15 -24.49 -17.41
N ASN A 258 31.41 -24.29 -16.32
CA ASN A 258 31.91 -24.68 -14.98
C ASN A 258 32.15 -26.19 -14.83
N LEU A 259 31.57 -27.02 -15.72
CA LEU A 259 31.75 -28.48 -15.71
C LEU A 259 32.81 -28.95 -16.71
N ASP A 260 32.90 -28.31 -17.89
CA ASP A 260 33.73 -28.79 -19.01
C ASP A 260 34.93 -27.88 -19.32
N GLY A 261 35.12 -26.80 -18.57
CA GLY A 261 36.20 -25.84 -18.80
C GLY A 261 35.95 -24.98 -20.04
N ILE A 262 37.01 -24.65 -20.78
CA ILE A 262 36.90 -23.81 -21.99
C ILE A 262 36.20 -24.60 -23.09
N ILE A 263 35.03 -24.13 -23.51
CA ILE A 263 34.21 -24.79 -24.54
C ILE A 263 34.40 -24.18 -25.93
N SER A 264 34.84 -22.91 -26.02
CA SER A 264 35.16 -22.26 -27.31
C SER A 264 35.91 -20.94 -27.13
N THR A 265 36.58 -20.49 -28.19
CA THR A 265 37.16 -19.14 -28.33
C THR A 265 36.61 -18.37 -29.54
N GLN A 266 35.56 -18.89 -30.18
CA GLN A 266 34.90 -18.24 -31.31
C GLN A 266 33.76 -17.33 -30.81
N ARG A 267 33.45 -16.27 -31.57
CA ARG A 267 32.29 -15.41 -31.29
C ARG A 267 30.99 -16.23 -31.28
N ASN A 268 30.79 -17.06 -32.31
CA ASN A 268 29.63 -17.95 -32.45
C ASN A 268 30.12 -19.37 -32.75
N PHE A 269 29.52 -20.38 -32.16
CA PHE A 269 29.87 -21.79 -32.37
C PHE A 269 28.72 -22.73 -32.00
N SER A 270 28.87 -24.03 -32.29
CA SER A 270 27.99 -25.06 -31.75
C SER A 270 28.78 -26.24 -31.18
N ILE A 271 28.26 -26.87 -30.14
CA ILE A 271 28.87 -28.00 -29.45
C ILE A 271 27.79 -29.00 -29.01
N SER A 272 28.10 -30.29 -28.99
CA SER A 272 27.14 -31.35 -28.62
C SER A 272 27.62 -32.33 -27.56
N ASN A 273 28.87 -32.19 -27.11
CA ASN A 273 29.52 -33.12 -26.18
C ASN A 273 29.71 -32.51 -24.78
N LEU A 274 28.87 -31.54 -24.39
CA LEU A 274 28.84 -31.06 -23.01
C LEU A 274 28.39 -32.18 -22.07
N SER A 275 29.01 -32.27 -20.89
CA SER A 275 28.66 -33.25 -19.88
C SER A 275 27.20 -33.13 -19.45
N ILE A 276 26.58 -34.20 -18.96
CA ILE A 276 25.23 -34.10 -18.38
C ILE A 276 25.29 -33.26 -17.10
N GLY A 277 24.39 -32.28 -16.96
CA GLY A 277 24.31 -31.44 -15.77
C GLY A 277 23.84 -30.01 -16.04
N THR A 278 23.91 -29.19 -14.99
CA THR A 278 23.64 -27.75 -15.07
C THR A 278 24.96 -27.01 -15.27
N HIS A 279 25.13 -26.43 -16.44
CA HIS A 279 26.27 -25.61 -16.81
C HIS A 279 25.98 -24.14 -16.51
N MET A 280 26.93 -23.49 -15.86
CA MET A 280 27.08 -22.04 -15.86
C MET A 280 28.06 -21.68 -16.98
N ILE A 281 27.51 -21.24 -18.10
CA ILE A 281 28.27 -20.82 -19.26
C ILE A 281 28.70 -19.39 -19.04
N THR A 282 30.01 -19.13 -19.09
CA THR A 282 30.63 -17.83 -18.89
C THR A 282 31.26 -17.36 -20.20
N LEU A 283 30.94 -16.14 -20.63
CA LEU A 283 31.59 -15.42 -21.73
C LEU A 283 32.51 -14.33 -21.16
N ILE A 284 33.74 -14.29 -21.65
CA ILE A 284 34.71 -13.22 -21.43
C ILE A 284 35.21 -12.77 -22.81
N VAL A 285 35.24 -11.46 -23.05
CA VAL A 285 35.80 -10.88 -24.28
C VAL A 285 37.01 -9.99 -23.96
N THR A 286 37.94 -9.87 -24.90
CA THR A 286 39.16 -9.06 -24.75
C THR A 286 39.27 -8.08 -25.91
N ASP A 287 39.67 -6.84 -25.63
CA ASP A 287 39.86 -5.78 -26.62
C ASP A 287 41.30 -5.72 -27.18
N ASN A 288 41.54 -4.80 -28.11
CA ASN A 288 42.86 -4.54 -28.68
C ASN A 288 43.85 -3.89 -27.70
N ASP A 289 43.40 -3.44 -26.54
CA ASP A 289 44.23 -2.87 -25.48
C ASP A 289 44.60 -3.93 -24.42
N GLY A 290 44.10 -5.17 -24.59
CA GLY A 290 44.39 -6.31 -23.73
C GLY A 290 43.52 -6.38 -22.48
N LEU A 291 42.49 -5.55 -22.36
CA LEU A 291 41.57 -5.56 -21.24
C LEU A 291 40.45 -6.58 -21.45
N GLU A 292 40.13 -7.32 -20.39
CA GLU A 292 39.02 -8.28 -20.39
C GLU A 292 37.72 -7.65 -19.91
N SER A 293 36.59 -8.09 -20.47
CA SER A 293 35.26 -7.74 -20.00
C SER A 293 35.00 -8.28 -18.60
N ILE A 294 34.00 -7.69 -17.93
CA ILE A 294 33.35 -8.37 -16.81
C ILE A 294 32.73 -9.68 -17.37
N PRO A 295 32.90 -10.84 -16.70
CA PRO A 295 32.34 -12.09 -17.18
C PRO A 295 30.81 -12.06 -17.22
N VAL A 296 30.23 -12.52 -18.33
CA VAL A 296 28.77 -12.65 -18.49
C VAL A 296 28.39 -14.11 -18.41
N THR A 297 27.40 -14.46 -17.59
CA THR A 297 27.02 -15.86 -17.35
C THR A 297 25.59 -16.17 -17.74
N GLN A 298 25.34 -17.35 -18.32
CA GLN A 298 24.02 -17.90 -18.58
C GLN A 298 23.96 -19.40 -18.20
N VAL A 299 22.82 -19.85 -17.69
CA VAL A 299 22.61 -21.27 -17.34
C VAL A 299 22.16 -22.06 -18.57
N LEU A 300 22.79 -23.21 -18.78
CA LEU A 300 22.42 -24.23 -19.77
C LEU A 300 22.25 -25.57 -19.05
N ILE A 301 21.17 -26.28 -19.34
CA ILE A 301 20.91 -27.61 -18.78
C ILE A 301 21.08 -28.66 -19.89
N VAL A 302 21.90 -29.67 -19.65
CA VAL A 302 22.11 -30.81 -20.56
C VAL A 302 21.60 -32.09 -19.89
N ASN A 303 20.59 -32.74 -20.47
CA ASN A 303 19.86 -33.88 -19.89
C ASN A 303 19.97 -35.17 -20.74
N ASP A 304 19.99 -36.35 -20.10
CA ASP A 304 20.14 -37.65 -20.79
C ASP A 304 18.81 -38.31 -21.26
N VAL A 305 17.66 -37.66 -21.03
CA VAL A 305 16.34 -38.32 -21.16
C VAL A 305 15.36 -37.50 -22.01
N ARG A 306 14.82 -38.12 -23.08
CA ARG A 306 13.55 -37.70 -23.71
C ARG A 306 12.44 -37.86 -22.68
N ILE A 307 11.68 -36.80 -22.41
CA ILE A 307 10.65 -36.77 -21.34
C ILE A 307 9.53 -37.79 -21.64
N GLU A 308 9.70 -39.03 -21.15
CA GLU A 308 8.61 -39.90 -20.73
C GLU A 308 8.49 -39.75 -19.21
N LEU A 309 7.34 -39.28 -18.73
CA LEU A 309 7.10 -38.93 -17.33
C LEU A 309 7.17 -40.19 -16.45
N GLY A 310 8.14 -40.23 -15.53
CA GLY A 310 8.11 -41.14 -14.38
C GLY A 310 7.10 -40.71 -13.31
N GLU A 311 7.14 -41.36 -12.14
CA GLU A 311 6.24 -41.09 -11.00
C GLU A 311 6.37 -39.67 -10.40
N GLU A 312 7.47 -38.94 -10.65
CA GLU A 312 7.70 -37.60 -10.07
C GLU A 312 8.54 -36.69 -10.99
N TYR A 313 8.09 -35.45 -11.16
CA TYR A 313 8.69 -34.38 -11.94
C TYR A 313 9.05 -33.22 -11.02
N ILE A 314 10.32 -32.79 -11.05
CA ILE A 314 10.85 -31.78 -10.12
C ILE A 314 11.28 -30.54 -10.91
N VAL A 315 10.81 -29.36 -10.50
CA VAL A 315 11.34 -28.06 -10.93
C VAL A 315 12.34 -27.58 -9.90
N PRO A 316 13.66 -27.63 -10.18
CA PRO A 316 14.68 -27.30 -9.18
C PRO A 316 14.66 -25.82 -8.78
N SER A 317 15.16 -25.51 -7.58
CA SER A 317 15.30 -24.12 -7.13
C SER A 317 16.24 -23.33 -8.06
N GLY A 318 15.92 -22.05 -8.29
CA GLY A 318 16.66 -21.18 -9.23
C GLY A 318 16.39 -21.44 -10.72
N VAL A 319 15.65 -22.48 -11.06
CA VAL A 319 15.28 -22.80 -12.45
C VAL A 319 13.89 -22.26 -12.76
N THR A 320 13.73 -21.64 -13.93
CA THR A 320 12.42 -21.38 -14.53
C THR A 320 12.16 -22.38 -15.64
N MET A 321 11.09 -23.16 -15.53
CA MET A 321 10.60 -24.02 -16.61
C MET A 321 9.30 -23.46 -17.16
N GLU A 322 9.22 -23.35 -18.48
CA GLU A 322 8.01 -22.93 -19.18
C GLU A 322 7.38 -24.12 -19.91
N TYR A 323 6.08 -24.32 -19.70
CA TYR A 323 5.25 -25.30 -20.38
C TYR A 323 4.20 -24.59 -21.21
N ASN A 324 4.27 -24.76 -22.52
CA ASN A 324 3.40 -24.09 -23.49
C ASN A 324 2.77 -25.07 -24.51
N SER A 325 2.82 -26.37 -24.24
CA SER A 325 2.29 -27.38 -25.15
C SER A 325 0.79 -27.66 -24.92
N ASN A 326 0.12 -28.20 -25.93
CA ASN A 326 -1.33 -28.39 -25.94
C ASN A 326 -1.85 -29.26 -24.78
N GLU A 327 -1.11 -30.28 -24.34
CA GLU A 327 -1.55 -31.18 -23.28
C GLU A 327 -0.37 -31.80 -22.52
N LEU A 328 -0.40 -31.76 -21.18
CA LEU A 328 0.45 -32.51 -20.26
C LEU A 328 -0.42 -33.58 -19.58
N ASN A 329 -0.06 -34.84 -19.70
CA ASN A 329 -0.78 -35.93 -19.05
C ASN A 329 0.09 -36.49 -17.91
N LEU A 330 -0.30 -36.25 -16.66
CA LEU A 330 0.30 -36.95 -15.52
C LEU A 330 -0.28 -38.38 -15.47
N SER A 331 0.61 -39.36 -15.36
CA SER A 331 0.24 -40.75 -15.15
C SER A 331 -0.42 -40.96 -13.79
N GLU A 332 -0.91 -42.17 -13.54
CA GLU A 332 -1.26 -42.60 -12.19
C GLU A 332 -0.05 -42.42 -11.24
N ASN A 333 -0.31 -41.92 -10.04
CA ASN A 333 0.65 -41.50 -9.01
C ASN A 333 1.64 -40.39 -9.42
N GLY A 334 1.49 -39.79 -10.60
CA GLY A 334 2.43 -38.78 -11.12
C GLY A 334 2.46 -37.50 -10.27
N LYS A 335 3.64 -37.00 -9.92
CA LYS A 335 3.79 -35.79 -9.10
C LYS A 335 4.54 -34.69 -9.85
N ILE A 336 4.16 -33.44 -9.65
CA ILE A 336 4.94 -32.25 -10.01
C ILE A 336 5.31 -31.55 -8.71
N ARG A 337 6.61 -31.44 -8.40
CA ARG A 337 7.13 -30.66 -7.27
C ARG A 337 7.89 -29.45 -7.75
N VAL A 338 7.47 -28.26 -7.33
CA VAL A 338 8.00 -26.99 -7.80
C VAL A 338 8.83 -26.32 -6.71
N PHE A 339 10.17 -26.41 -6.80
CA PHE A 339 11.11 -25.69 -5.94
C PHE A 339 11.63 -24.39 -6.56
N GLY A 340 11.64 -24.30 -7.89
CA GLY A 340 11.94 -23.10 -8.67
C GLY A 340 10.68 -22.43 -9.19
N LYS A 341 10.66 -22.04 -10.46
CA LYS A 341 9.50 -21.43 -11.11
C LYS A 341 8.96 -22.33 -12.23
N LEU A 342 7.69 -22.72 -12.15
CA LEU A 342 6.98 -23.40 -13.23
C LEU A 342 5.98 -22.43 -13.84
N LYS A 343 6.10 -22.15 -15.14
CA LYS A 343 5.14 -21.34 -15.90
C LYS A 343 4.35 -22.25 -16.83
N VAL A 344 3.03 -22.19 -16.77
CA VAL A 344 2.12 -22.98 -17.59
C VAL A 344 1.22 -22.03 -18.37
N THR A 345 1.34 -22.04 -19.69
CA THR A 345 0.66 -21.08 -20.57
C THR A 345 -0.04 -21.78 -21.72
N ASN A 346 -1.32 -21.49 -21.94
CA ASN A 346 -2.13 -22.08 -23.02
C ASN A 346 -2.12 -23.62 -23.04
N ALA A 347 -1.98 -24.26 -21.87
CA ALA A 347 -1.81 -25.70 -21.77
C ALA A 347 -2.96 -26.37 -21.04
N ARG A 348 -3.20 -27.65 -21.35
CA ARG A 348 -4.08 -28.51 -20.54
C ARG A 348 -3.25 -29.49 -19.74
N ILE A 349 -3.34 -29.43 -18.42
CA ILE A 349 -2.75 -30.41 -17.50
C ILE A 349 -3.85 -31.39 -17.09
N LYS A 350 -3.74 -32.63 -17.55
CA LYS A 350 -4.59 -33.73 -17.10
C LYS A 350 -3.91 -34.49 -15.98
N LEU A 351 -4.63 -34.64 -14.88
CA LEU A 351 -4.21 -35.32 -13.68
C LEU A 351 -4.69 -36.78 -13.74
N GLY A 352 -3.75 -37.74 -13.69
CA GLY A 352 -4.02 -39.18 -13.52
C GLY A 352 -4.29 -39.55 -12.06
N ASN A 353 -4.91 -40.70 -11.78
CA ASN A 353 -5.29 -41.09 -10.41
C ASN A 353 -4.11 -40.93 -9.43
N ASN A 354 -4.35 -40.38 -8.23
CA ASN A 354 -3.33 -40.14 -7.20
C ASN A 354 -2.21 -39.17 -7.59
N SER A 355 -2.41 -38.34 -8.62
CA SER A 355 -1.42 -37.35 -9.02
C SER A 355 -1.46 -36.08 -8.15
N SER A 356 -0.35 -35.35 -8.09
CA SER A 356 -0.28 -34.13 -7.30
C SER A 356 0.58 -33.05 -7.94
N ILE A 357 0.17 -31.79 -7.79
CA ILE A 357 0.99 -30.61 -8.02
C ILE A 357 1.28 -29.98 -6.67
N VAL A 358 2.55 -29.92 -6.30
CA VAL A 358 3.02 -29.35 -5.04
C VAL A 358 3.99 -28.21 -5.33
N VAL A 359 3.63 -27.00 -4.93
CA VAL A 359 4.53 -25.84 -5.01
C VAL A 359 5.17 -25.65 -3.64
N GLU A 360 6.48 -25.86 -3.56
CA GLU A 360 7.25 -25.82 -2.32
C GLU A 360 7.44 -24.37 -1.84
N THR A 361 7.88 -24.14 -0.60
CA THR A 361 7.90 -22.80 0.04
C THR A 361 8.60 -21.71 -0.78
N MET A 362 9.72 -22.02 -1.43
CA MET A 362 10.46 -21.09 -2.31
C MET A 362 10.03 -21.19 -3.78
N GLY A 363 9.11 -22.11 -4.08
CA GLY A 363 8.60 -22.37 -5.40
C GLY A 363 7.60 -21.31 -5.87
N CYS A 364 7.49 -21.18 -7.18
CA CYS A 364 6.50 -20.35 -7.83
C CYS A 364 5.82 -21.09 -8.98
N LEU A 365 4.50 -21.05 -9.04
CA LEU A 365 3.73 -21.53 -10.19
C LEU A 365 2.93 -20.36 -10.80
N GLU A 366 3.14 -20.11 -12.08
CA GLU A 366 2.40 -19.13 -12.87
C GLU A 366 1.60 -19.86 -13.95
N ALA A 367 0.30 -20.00 -13.76
CA ALA A 367 -0.60 -20.61 -14.74
C ALA A 367 -1.47 -19.54 -15.39
N VAL A 368 -1.39 -19.41 -16.71
CA VAL A 368 -2.14 -18.41 -17.50
C VAL A 368 -2.86 -19.10 -18.66
N ASN A 369 -4.14 -18.79 -18.87
CA ASN A 369 -4.95 -19.32 -19.98
C ASN A 369 -4.91 -20.86 -20.10
N SER A 370 -4.80 -21.54 -18.96
CA SER A 370 -4.53 -22.98 -18.90
C SER A 370 -5.65 -23.74 -18.19
N SER A 371 -5.73 -25.05 -18.40
CA SER A 371 -6.73 -25.90 -17.76
C SER A 371 -6.09 -27.02 -16.95
N PHE A 372 -6.64 -27.28 -15.76
CA PHE A 372 -6.27 -28.37 -14.87
C PHE A 372 -7.51 -29.23 -14.66
N ASP A 373 -7.46 -30.47 -15.13
CA ASP A 373 -8.61 -31.38 -15.12
C ASP A 373 -8.17 -32.79 -14.72
N SER A 374 -9.08 -33.53 -14.08
CA SER A 374 -8.87 -34.94 -13.79
C SER A 374 -9.85 -35.80 -14.62
N ASN A 375 -9.35 -36.92 -15.15
CA ASN A 375 -10.15 -37.80 -16.02
C ASN A 375 -11.05 -38.76 -15.24
N CYS A 376 -10.86 -38.93 -13.93
CA CYS A 376 -11.51 -39.99 -13.18
C CYS A 376 -12.29 -39.46 -11.98
N CYS A 377 -13.59 -39.74 -11.97
CA CYS A 377 -14.52 -39.34 -10.93
C CYS A 377 -14.19 -39.93 -9.55
N ASN A 378 -13.27 -40.90 -9.44
CA ASN A 378 -12.96 -41.69 -8.23
C ASN A 378 -11.49 -41.62 -7.76
N GLY A 379 -10.63 -40.83 -8.42
CA GLY A 379 -9.20 -40.71 -8.08
C GLY A 379 -8.91 -39.60 -7.07
N TYR A 380 -7.77 -39.69 -6.37
CA TYR A 380 -7.24 -38.62 -5.53
C TYR A 380 -6.32 -37.70 -6.34
N TYR A 381 -6.44 -36.39 -6.17
CA TYR A 381 -5.66 -35.37 -6.87
C TYR A 381 -5.41 -34.21 -5.94
N GLU A 382 -4.14 -33.81 -5.81
CA GLU A 382 -3.76 -32.78 -4.86
C GLU A 382 -3.12 -31.60 -5.57
N PHE A 383 -3.66 -30.39 -5.35
CA PHE A 383 -2.96 -29.15 -5.69
C PHE A 383 -2.70 -28.37 -4.41
N VAL A 384 -1.45 -28.43 -3.94
CA VAL A 384 -0.99 -27.78 -2.72
C VAL A 384 0.10 -26.77 -3.04
N SER A 385 0.01 -25.59 -2.43
CA SER A 385 1.02 -24.55 -2.55
C SER A 385 1.47 -24.00 -1.21
N TYR A 386 2.71 -24.30 -0.85
CA TYR A 386 3.47 -23.61 0.19
C TYR A 386 4.16 -22.36 -0.34
N GLY A 387 4.49 -22.34 -1.64
CA GLY A 387 5.07 -21.20 -2.34
C GLY A 387 4.04 -20.32 -3.04
N LYS A 388 4.52 -19.42 -3.91
CA LYS A 388 3.69 -18.44 -4.62
C LYS A 388 2.95 -19.06 -5.79
N VAL A 389 1.64 -18.86 -5.86
CA VAL A 389 0.82 -19.29 -7.01
C VAL A 389 0.11 -18.10 -7.66
N LEU A 390 0.27 -17.94 -8.97
CA LEU A 390 -0.54 -17.07 -9.80
C LEU A 390 -1.36 -17.94 -10.76
N ILE A 391 -2.68 -17.88 -10.66
CA ILE A 391 -3.61 -18.57 -11.55
C ILE A 391 -4.48 -17.51 -12.20
N GLU A 392 -4.35 -17.35 -13.52
CA GLU A 392 -5.03 -16.29 -14.28
C GLU A 392 -5.73 -16.87 -15.51
N ASN A 393 -7.01 -16.55 -15.69
CA ASN A 393 -7.82 -17.01 -16.83
C ASN A 393 -7.80 -18.55 -17.00
N CYS A 394 -7.74 -19.28 -15.89
CA CYS A 394 -7.61 -20.73 -15.90
C CYS A 394 -8.94 -21.44 -15.65
N THR A 395 -9.02 -22.70 -16.05
CA THR A 395 -10.12 -23.61 -15.67
C THR A 395 -9.57 -24.74 -14.82
N ILE A 396 -10.04 -24.86 -13.58
CA ILE A 396 -9.68 -25.92 -12.65
C ILE A 396 -10.96 -26.69 -12.31
N LYS A 397 -10.97 -28.00 -12.58
CA LYS A 397 -12.15 -28.80 -12.30
C LYS A 397 -11.84 -30.23 -11.90
N ASN A 398 -12.81 -30.88 -11.27
CA ASN A 398 -12.77 -32.29 -10.90
C ASN A 398 -11.63 -32.63 -9.90
N LEU A 399 -11.30 -31.71 -9.00
CA LEU A 399 -10.30 -31.97 -7.95
C LEU A 399 -10.95 -32.72 -6.77
N SER A 400 -10.23 -33.69 -6.19
CA SER A 400 -10.67 -34.44 -5.02
C SER A 400 -9.46 -34.89 -4.21
N TYR A 401 -9.50 -34.79 -2.89
CA TYR A 401 -8.46 -35.34 -2.02
C TYR A 401 -9.09 -36.04 -0.82
N ALA A 402 -8.58 -37.21 -0.42
CA ALA A 402 -8.81 -37.70 0.94
C ALA A 402 -7.65 -38.56 1.45
N LYS A 403 -7.06 -38.13 2.58
CA LYS A 403 -6.96 -38.93 3.81
C LYS A 403 -6.54 -38.05 5.00
N ASN A 404 -7.17 -38.30 6.14
CA ASN A 404 -6.97 -37.76 7.50
C ASN A 404 -7.67 -36.44 7.90
N GLU A 405 -8.65 -36.57 8.79
CA GLU A 405 -8.59 -36.01 10.16
C GLU A 405 -8.62 -34.48 10.43
N GLN A 406 -8.86 -33.58 9.47
CA GLN A 406 -9.09 -32.13 9.64
C GLN A 406 -10.09 -31.57 10.68
N THR A 407 -9.83 -31.42 11.98
CA THR A 407 -10.71 -30.61 12.86
C THR A 407 -10.11 -29.23 13.13
N PHE A 408 -10.89 -28.17 12.89
CA PHE A 408 -10.53 -26.80 13.29
C PHE A 408 -11.35 -26.44 14.53
N GLU A 409 -10.76 -26.63 15.72
CA GLU A 409 -11.38 -26.29 17.02
C GLU A 409 -12.77 -26.89 17.25
N GLY A 410 -12.96 -28.13 16.83
CA GLY A 410 -14.23 -28.83 17.00
C GLY A 410 -15.29 -28.49 15.95
N ILE A 411 -15.03 -27.57 15.02
CA ILE A 411 -15.93 -27.27 13.89
C ILE A 411 -15.55 -28.15 12.69
N TYR A 412 -16.54 -28.84 12.16
CA TYR A 412 -16.39 -29.78 11.05
C TYR A 412 -16.18 -29.02 9.72
N ALA A 413 -14.96 -29.05 9.19
CA ALA A 413 -14.67 -28.58 7.85
C ALA A 413 -14.46 -29.79 6.91
N PRO A 414 -14.96 -29.74 5.66
CA PRO A 414 -14.70 -30.78 4.68
C PRO A 414 -13.21 -30.78 4.32
N LYS A 415 -12.56 -31.93 4.47
CA LYS A 415 -11.11 -32.12 4.28
C LYS A 415 -10.68 -32.15 2.83
N GLU A 416 -11.62 -32.52 1.97
CA GLU A 416 -11.39 -32.55 0.54
C GLU A 416 -11.34 -31.08 0.08
N SER A 417 -10.31 -30.71 -0.68
CA SER A 417 -10.19 -29.38 -1.27
C SER A 417 -9.44 -29.48 -2.58
N GLY A 418 -9.82 -28.62 -3.53
CA GLY A 418 -9.21 -28.53 -4.83
C GLY A 418 -7.85 -27.84 -4.77
N LEU A 419 -7.87 -26.53 -4.55
CA LEU A 419 -6.66 -25.70 -4.47
C LEU A 419 -6.36 -25.33 -3.01
N ARG A 420 -5.23 -25.79 -2.46
CA ARG A 420 -4.78 -25.42 -1.11
C ARG A 420 -3.65 -24.41 -1.15
N LEU A 421 -3.86 -23.27 -0.52
CA LEU A 421 -2.93 -22.14 -0.51
C LEU A 421 -2.44 -21.89 0.92
N TYR A 422 -1.13 -22.00 1.12
CA TYR A 422 -0.43 -21.67 2.36
C TYR A 422 0.46 -20.43 2.23
N SER A 423 0.59 -19.86 1.03
CA SER A 423 1.32 -18.60 0.79
C SER A 423 0.38 -17.42 0.58
N SER A 424 0.61 -16.34 1.33
CA SER A 424 -0.12 -15.06 1.19
C SER A 424 0.18 -14.30 -0.10
N GLU A 425 1.22 -14.66 -0.84
CA GLU A 425 1.55 -14.04 -2.14
C GLU A 425 0.72 -14.60 -3.30
N SER A 426 -0.14 -15.58 -3.02
CA SER A 426 -0.91 -16.25 -4.06
C SER A 426 -2.07 -15.40 -4.57
N ARG A 427 -2.37 -15.52 -5.87
CA ARG A 427 -3.43 -14.81 -6.57
C ARG A 427 -4.18 -15.79 -7.48
N VAL A 428 -5.50 -15.83 -7.36
CA VAL A 428 -6.40 -16.59 -8.23
C VAL A 428 -7.35 -15.58 -8.87
N VAL A 429 -7.20 -15.37 -10.16
CA VAL A 429 -7.80 -14.24 -10.87
C VAL A 429 -8.52 -14.72 -12.14
N ASN A 430 -9.74 -14.22 -12.36
CA ASN A 430 -10.52 -14.45 -13.59
C ASN A 430 -10.65 -15.92 -14.00
N SER A 431 -10.63 -16.84 -13.03
CA SER A 431 -10.55 -18.27 -13.26
C SER A 431 -11.85 -18.98 -12.89
N SER A 432 -12.02 -20.19 -13.42
CA SER A 432 -13.19 -21.06 -13.15
C SER A 432 -12.77 -22.23 -12.29
N ILE A 433 -13.37 -22.41 -11.11
CA ILE A 433 -13.09 -23.52 -10.18
C ILE A 433 -14.38 -24.29 -9.91
N SER A 434 -14.46 -25.55 -10.36
CA SER A 434 -15.73 -26.27 -10.31
C SER A 434 -15.63 -27.79 -10.14
N ASN A 435 -16.76 -28.41 -9.79
CA ASN A 435 -16.91 -29.86 -9.71
C ASN A 435 -15.91 -30.54 -8.76
N SER A 436 -15.41 -29.83 -7.76
CA SER A 436 -14.56 -30.44 -6.73
C SER A 436 -15.43 -31.30 -5.82
N ARG A 437 -14.96 -32.51 -5.46
CA ARG A 437 -15.62 -33.32 -4.40
C ARG A 437 -15.54 -32.66 -3.03
N GLY A 438 -14.58 -31.76 -2.87
CA GLY A 438 -14.37 -30.96 -1.68
C GLY A 438 -14.67 -29.48 -1.86
N LEU A 439 -13.89 -28.66 -1.15
CA LEU A 439 -13.81 -27.22 -1.34
C LEU A 439 -13.24 -26.88 -2.72
N GLY A 440 -13.64 -25.74 -3.29
CA GLY A 440 -12.93 -25.18 -4.44
C GLY A 440 -11.53 -24.70 -4.06
N ILE A 441 -11.45 -23.75 -3.12
CA ILE A 441 -10.21 -23.13 -2.64
C ILE A 441 -10.16 -23.19 -1.11
N MET A 442 -9.01 -23.59 -0.56
CA MET A 442 -8.74 -23.62 0.87
C MET A 442 -7.50 -22.79 1.18
N CYS A 443 -7.63 -21.83 2.10
CA CYS A 443 -6.55 -20.94 2.53
C CYS A 443 -6.28 -21.16 4.02
N ILE A 444 -5.07 -21.57 4.38
CA ILE A 444 -4.67 -21.81 5.77
C ILE A 444 -3.42 -21.00 6.07
N ASN A 445 -3.47 -20.14 7.09
CA ASN A 445 -2.37 -19.25 7.47
C ASN A 445 -1.83 -18.41 6.29
N SER A 446 -2.72 -18.08 5.34
CA SER A 446 -2.38 -17.42 4.09
C SER A 446 -3.43 -16.38 3.74
N SER A 447 -3.04 -15.28 3.11
CA SER A 447 -3.93 -14.15 2.78
C SER A 447 -3.95 -13.83 1.28
N PRO A 448 -4.35 -14.77 0.41
CA PRO A 448 -4.31 -14.58 -1.04
C PRO A 448 -5.35 -13.58 -1.56
N GLU A 449 -5.18 -13.16 -2.81
CA GLU A 449 -6.19 -12.45 -3.59
C GLU A 449 -7.01 -13.45 -4.43
N ILE A 450 -8.34 -13.46 -4.25
CA ILE A 450 -9.29 -14.27 -5.00
C ILE A 450 -10.24 -13.28 -5.70
N ASN A 451 -9.98 -12.99 -6.97
CA ASN A 451 -10.62 -11.88 -7.69
C ASN A 451 -11.24 -12.30 -9.04
N GLY A 452 -12.50 -11.96 -9.29
CA GLY A 452 -13.11 -12.13 -10.61
C GLY A 452 -13.40 -13.59 -11.02
N ASN A 453 -13.37 -14.54 -10.09
CA ASN A 453 -13.49 -15.96 -10.38
C ASN A 453 -14.94 -16.42 -10.45
N LYS A 454 -15.17 -17.55 -11.14
CA LYS A 454 -16.41 -18.32 -11.08
C LYS A 454 -16.17 -19.59 -10.26
N LEU A 455 -16.87 -19.77 -9.15
CA LEU A 455 -16.75 -20.96 -8.29
C LEU A 455 -18.10 -21.66 -8.18
N TRP A 456 -18.23 -22.89 -8.70
CA TRP A 456 -19.52 -23.59 -8.70
C TRP A 456 -19.45 -25.11 -8.62
N ASN A 457 -20.53 -25.71 -8.12
CA ASN A 457 -20.68 -27.17 -8.02
C ASN A 457 -19.54 -27.86 -7.25
N ASN A 458 -18.94 -27.16 -6.27
CA ASN A 458 -17.99 -27.74 -5.34
C ASN A 458 -18.76 -28.29 -4.13
N GLN A 459 -18.68 -29.60 -3.89
CA GLN A 459 -19.54 -30.29 -2.94
C GLN A 459 -19.28 -29.88 -1.48
N GLY A 460 -18.03 -29.52 -1.14
CA GLY A 460 -17.65 -29.05 0.20
C GLY A 460 -17.76 -27.55 0.42
N GLY A 461 -18.27 -26.78 -0.56
CA GLY A 461 -18.27 -25.31 -0.53
C GLY A 461 -17.26 -24.70 -1.50
N ALA A 462 -17.34 -23.40 -1.73
CA ALA A 462 -16.45 -22.70 -2.66
C ALA A 462 -15.11 -22.35 -2.04
N ILE A 463 -15.12 -21.72 -0.86
CA ILE A 463 -13.93 -21.15 -0.22
C ILE A 463 -13.92 -21.47 1.27
N LEU A 464 -12.78 -21.92 1.80
CA LEU A 464 -12.50 -21.97 3.23
C LEU A 464 -11.30 -21.08 3.58
N LEU A 465 -11.44 -20.31 4.65
CA LEU A 465 -10.39 -19.48 5.22
C LEU A 465 -10.13 -19.88 6.68
N TYR A 466 -8.87 -20.16 7.02
CA TYR A 466 -8.40 -20.34 8.39
C TYR A 466 -7.19 -19.45 8.65
N ASN A 467 -7.28 -18.59 9.68
CA ASN A 467 -6.24 -17.61 10.03
C ASN A 467 -5.73 -16.82 8.82
N SER A 468 -6.67 -16.25 8.06
CA SER A 468 -6.44 -15.63 6.76
C SER A 468 -6.99 -14.21 6.72
N SER A 469 -6.31 -13.29 6.03
CA SER A 469 -6.83 -11.96 5.70
C SER A 469 -7.09 -11.82 4.19
N ALA A 470 -7.52 -12.91 3.54
CA ALA A 470 -7.72 -12.97 2.10
C ALA A 470 -8.70 -11.90 1.59
N LYS A 471 -8.47 -11.47 0.34
CA LYS A 471 -9.36 -10.58 -0.40
C LYS A 471 -10.21 -11.41 -1.35
N ILE A 472 -11.52 -11.46 -1.13
CA ILE A 472 -12.49 -12.17 -1.97
C ILE A 472 -13.34 -11.11 -2.68
N ILE A 473 -12.99 -10.80 -3.93
CA ILE A 473 -13.54 -9.63 -4.63
C ILE A 473 -14.09 -10.01 -6.01
N ASN A 474 -15.25 -9.47 -6.41
CA ASN A 474 -15.81 -9.62 -7.76
C ASN A 474 -16.06 -11.07 -8.22
N ASN A 475 -16.21 -12.04 -7.32
CA ASN A 475 -16.41 -13.43 -7.69
C ASN A 475 -17.89 -13.76 -7.91
N ASN A 476 -18.16 -14.73 -8.77
CA ASN A 476 -19.48 -15.36 -8.94
C ASN A 476 -19.45 -16.77 -8.34
N ILE A 477 -20.07 -16.93 -7.18
CA ILE A 477 -20.01 -18.12 -6.33
C ILE A 477 -21.42 -18.71 -6.25
N PHE A 478 -21.63 -19.87 -6.87
CA PHE A 478 -22.97 -20.44 -6.94
C PHE A 478 -23.06 -21.96 -6.98
N GLY A 479 -24.14 -22.55 -6.48
CA GLY A 479 -24.35 -23.99 -6.60
C GLY A 479 -23.37 -24.85 -5.80
N ASN A 480 -22.73 -24.29 -4.76
CA ASN A 480 -21.75 -25.02 -3.93
C ASN A 480 -22.41 -25.58 -2.67
N GLY A 481 -21.82 -26.61 -2.07
CA GLY A 481 -22.29 -27.17 -0.80
C GLY A 481 -23.56 -28.02 -0.90
N ILE A 482 -23.96 -28.41 -2.11
CA ILE A 482 -25.14 -29.27 -2.37
C ILE A 482 -24.65 -30.73 -2.36
N CYS A 483 -24.68 -31.39 -1.21
CA CYS A 483 -24.27 -32.79 -1.09
C CYS A 483 -25.27 -33.63 -0.27
N GLY A 484 -25.82 -34.69 -0.87
CA GLY A 484 -26.86 -35.52 -0.26
C GLY A 484 -26.43 -36.37 0.95
N CYS A 485 -25.13 -36.43 1.28
CA CYS A 485 -24.59 -37.26 2.37
C CYS A 485 -23.88 -36.49 3.49
N ALA A 486 -23.52 -35.21 3.32
CA ALA A 486 -22.79 -34.40 4.31
C ALA A 486 -23.61 -33.25 4.94
N GLY A 487 -24.88 -33.12 4.54
CA GLY A 487 -25.70 -31.95 4.87
C GLY A 487 -25.33 -30.73 4.00
N ASN A 488 -26.18 -29.71 4.06
CA ASN A 488 -26.00 -28.44 3.37
C ASN A 488 -24.78 -27.68 3.94
N MET A 489 -23.71 -27.54 3.15
CA MET A 489 -22.51 -26.82 3.61
C MET A 489 -22.51 -25.33 3.18
N PRO A 490 -21.93 -24.42 3.99
CA PRO A 490 -21.75 -23.04 3.58
C PRO A 490 -20.86 -22.90 2.34
N SER A 491 -21.14 -21.90 1.51
CA SER A 491 -20.35 -21.61 0.31
C SER A 491 -19.00 -20.99 0.65
N ILE A 492 -18.98 -20.05 1.59
CA ILE A 492 -17.75 -19.47 2.13
C ILE A 492 -17.70 -19.74 3.63
N MET A 493 -16.67 -20.46 4.08
CA MET A 493 -16.43 -20.76 5.49
C MET A 493 -15.22 -19.98 6.01
N ILE A 494 -15.34 -19.36 7.17
CA ILE A 494 -14.36 -18.41 7.70
C ILE A 494 -14.09 -18.72 9.17
N PHE A 495 -12.84 -19.01 9.50
CA PHE A 495 -12.41 -19.36 10.86
C PHE A 495 -11.21 -18.51 11.26
N LYS A 496 -11.29 -17.83 12.41
CA LYS A 496 -10.19 -16.99 12.96
C LYS A 496 -9.56 -16.04 11.95
N SER A 497 -10.37 -15.54 11.03
CA SER A 497 -9.88 -14.86 9.84
C SER A 497 -10.36 -13.41 9.81
N LYS A 498 -9.68 -12.60 9.02
CA LYS A 498 -10.03 -11.19 8.80
C LYS A 498 -10.20 -10.82 7.32
N PRO A 499 -11.08 -11.51 6.57
CA PRO A 499 -11.20 -11.31 5.14
C PRO A 499 -11.94 -10.03 4.78
N ARG A 500 -11.66 -9.55 3.57
CA ARG A 500 -12.41 -8.51 2.88
C ARG A 500 -13.21 -9.17 1.75
N ILE A 501 -14.53 -9.19 1.87
CA ILE A 501 -15.46 -9.86 0.95
C ILE A 501 -16.31 -8.81 0.26
N GLU A 502 -16.02 -8.53 -1.01
CA GLU A 502 -16.64 -7.40 -1.71
C GLU A 502 -17.09 -7.67 -3.13
N ASN A 503 -18.22 -7.09 -3.52
CA ASN A 503 -18.74 -7.16 -4.89
C ASN A 503 -18.92 -8.59 -5.43
N ASN A 504 -19.14 -9.59 -4.57
CA ASN A 504 -19.36 -10.96 -5.01
C ASN A 504 -20.85 -11.23 -5.23
N ASN A 505 -21.16 -12.11 -6.18
CA ASN A 505 -22.47 -12.74 -6.30
C ASN A 505 -22.41 -14.12 -5.64
N ILE A 506 -23.18 -14.34 -4.58
CA ILE A 506 -23.18 -15.55 -3.76
C ILE A 506 -24.60 -16.14 -3.78
N SER A 507 -24.83 -17.17 -4.60
CA SER A 507 -26.19 -17.64 -4.83
C SER A 507 -26.40 -19.15 -5.02
N ASN A 508 -27.62 -19.64 -4.79
CA ASN A 508 -28.01 -21.03 -5.05
C ASN A 508 -27.11 -22.05 -4.33
N ASN A 509 -26.63 -21.75 -3.12
CA ASN A 509 -25.75 -22.66 -2.38
C ASN A 509 -26.59 -23.58 -1.49
N GLY A 510 -26.07 -24.79 -1.23
CA GLY A 510 -26.76 -25.81 -0.44
C GLY A 510 -27.10 -25.33 0.96
N GLY A 511 -26.13 -24.71 1.66
CA GLY A 511 -26.34 -24.11 2.98
C GLY A 511 -26.16 -22.59 2.99
N ASN A 512 -25.36 -22.09 3.93
CA ASN A 512 -25.19 -20.65 4.13
C ASN A 512 -24.40 -20.02 2.97
N GLY A 513 -24.69 -18.77 2.61
CA GLY A 513 -23.83 -18.02 1.70
C GLY A 513 -22.43 -17.84 2.31
N ILE A 514 -22.40 -17.26 3.51
CA ILE A 514 -21.20 -17.12 4.35
C ILE A 514 -21.49 -17.70 5.74
N ALA A 515 -20.57 -18.49 6.28
CA ALA A 515 -20.53 -18.86 7.69
C ALA A 515 -19.18 -18.48 8.30
N ALA A 516 -19.18 -17.66 9.35
CA ALA A 516 -17.96 -17.20 10.01
C ALA A 516 -17.96 -17.46 11.51
N PHE A 517 -16.79 -17.83 12.03
CA PHE A 517 -16.57 -18.23 13.41
C PHE A 517 -15.31 -17.55 13.95
N TYR A 518 -15.40 -16.91 15.12
CA TYR A 518 -14.26 -16.27 15.81
C TYR A 518 -13.48 -15.29 14.91
N SER A 519 -14.16 -14.55 14.04
CA SER A 519 -13.54 -13.82 12.91
C SER A 519 -13.87 -12.33 12.92
N ASN A 520 -13.02 -11.50 12.30
CA ASN A 520 -13.25 -10.06 12.14
C ASN A 520 -13.31 -9.68 10.66
N LEU A 521 -14.50 -9.55 10.09
CA LEU A 521 -14.71 -9.53 8.64
C LEU A 521 -15.42 -8.27 8.14
N ARG A 522 -15.12 -7.91 6.89
CA ARG A 522 -15.82 -6.84 6.16
C ARG A 522 -16.52 -7.43 4.95
N ILE A 523 -17.84 -7.29 4.91
CA ILE A 523 -18.74 -7.77 3.85
C ILE A 523 -19.39 -6.54 3.20
N LEU A 524 -18.92 -6.14 2.02
CA LEU A 524 -19.32 -4.90 1.36
C LEU A 524 -19.90 -5.15 -0.05
N ALA A 525 -21.07 -4.60 -0.34
CA ALA A 525 -21.62 -4.54 -1.71
C ALA A 525 -21.75 -5.91 -2.43
N ASN A 526 -21.96 -7.00 -1.69
CA ASN A 526 -22.22 -8.32 -2.26
C ASN A 526 -23.71 -8.50 -2.59
N HIS A 527 -23.99 -9.42 -3.52
CA HIS A 527 -25.33 -9.89 -3.84
C HIS A 527 -25.52 -11.32 -3.36
N PHE A 528 -26.51 -11.54 -2.49
CA PHE A 528 -26.88 -12.85 -1.98
C PHE A 528 -28.25 -13.25 -2.52
N ALA A 529 -28.36 -14.46 -3.06
CA ALA A 529 -29.64 -14.98 -3.57
C ALA A 529 -29.81 -16.48 -3.38
N TYR A 530 -30.99 -17.00 -3.00
CA TYR A 530 -31.24 -18.45 -2.98
C TYR A 530 -30.24 -19.25 -2.11
N ASN A 531 -29.93 -18.74 -0.92
CA ASN A 531 -29.14 -19.48 0.09
C ASN A 531 -30.04 -19.75 1.30
N GLU A 532 -29.77 -20.81 2.06
CA GLU A 532 -30.55 -21.15 3.27
C GLU A 532 -30.50 -20.00 4.28
N TYR A 533 -29.29 -19.67 4.74
CA TYR A 533 -28.96 -18.43 5.44
C TYR A 533 -28.02 -17.62 4.54
N HIS A 534 -28.19 -16.32 4.38
CA HIS A 534 -27.21 -15.57 3.60
C HIS A 534 -25.89 -15.39 4.36
N ILE A 535 -25.96 -14.98 5.62
CA ILE A 535 -24.80 -14.81 6.50
C ILE A 535 -25.10 -15.44 7.86
N TYR A 536 -24.20 -16.30 8.34
CA TYR A 536 -24.20 -16.86 9.69
C TYR A 536 -22.90 -16.49 10.41
N LEU A 537 -23.00 -15.90 11.60
CA LEU A 537 -21.86 -15.42 12.39
C LEU A 537 -21.91 -15.98 13.80
N LEU A 538 -20.78 -16.45 14.32
CA LEU A 538 -20.64 -16.90 15.71
C LEU A 538 -19.34 -16.34 16.30
N TYR A 539 -19.43 -15.59 17.40
CA TYR A 539 -18.29 -14.91 18.05
C TYR A 539 -17.48 -14.01 17.10
N CYS A 540 -18.13 -13.26 16.23
CA CYS A 540 -17.47 -12.45 15.19
C CYS A 540 -17.58 -10.95 15.43
N THR A 541 -16.67 -10.17 14.85
CA THR A 541 -16.85 -8.73 14.61
C THR A 541 -17.08 -8.51 13.12
N ALA A 542 -18.19 -7.93 12.67
CA ALA A 542 -18.47 -7.80 11.23
C ALA A 542 -18.99 -6.42 10.82
N GLN A 543 -18.42 -5.87 9.75
CA GLN A 543 -19.00 -4.76 9.00
C GLN A 543 -19.76 -5.31 7.79
N ILE A 544 -21.09 -5.24 7.81
CA ILE A 544 -21.98 -5.74 6.75
C ILE A 544 -22.63 -4.52 6.09
N LEU A 545 -22.06 -4.07 4.99
CA LEU A 545 -22.36 -2.77 4.39
C LEU A 545 -22.84 -2.91 2.95
N GLN A 546 -23.91 -2.21 2.58
CA GLN A 546 -24.34 -2.05 1.18
C GLN A 546 -24.63 -3.36 0.41
N ASN A 547 -24.88 -4.48 1.09
CA ASN A 547 -25.17 -5.76 0.45
C ASN A 547 -26.65 -5.83 0.03
N THR A 548 -26.94 -6.68 -0.95
CA THR A 548 -28.30 -7.00 -1.37
C THR A 548 -28.59 -8.46 -1.08
N PHE A 549 -29.75 -8.74 -0.49
CA PHE A 549 -30.18 -10.06 -0.07
C PHE A 549 -31.52 -10.38 -0.74
N SER A 550 -31.66 -11.55 -1.37
CA SER A 550 -32.94 -11.99 -1.93
C SER A 550 -33.20 -13.50 -1.81
N TYR A 551 -34.46 -13.91 -1.65
CA TYR A 551 -34.87 -15.32 -1.75
C TYR A 551 -34.09 -16.28 -0.83
N GLY A 552 -33.94 -15.98 0.46
CA GLY A 552 -33.39 -16.90 1.46
C GLY A 552 -34.41 -17.27 2.54
N ILE A 553 -34.07 -18.22 3.41
CA ILE A 553 -34.89 -18.50 4.61
C ILE A 553 -34.61 -17.43 5.66
N HIS A 554 -33.32 -17.17 5.93
CA HIS A 554 -32.85 -16.15 6.86
C HIS A 554 -31.84 -15.21 6.17
N GLY A 555 -31.91 -13.91 6.49
CA GLY A 555 -30.96 -12.91 5.99
C GLY A 555 -29.61 -13.00 6.69
N ILE A 556 -29.50 -12.37 7.87
CA ILE A 556 -28.30 -12.39 8.71
C ILE A 556 -28.65 -13.07 10.03
N TRP A 557 -27.94 -14.13 10.38
CA TRP A 557 -28.01 -14.77 11.68
C TRP A 557 -26.68 -14.54 12.40
N ALA A 558 -26.72 -14.05 13.63
CA ALA A 558 -25.51 -13.80 14.39
C ALA A 558 -25.65 -14.10 15.89
N ASP A 559 -24.70 -14.87 16.38
CA ASP A 559 -24.59 -15.31 17.77
C ASP A 559 -23.31 -14.71 18.40
N PHE A 560 -23.41 -14.08 19.58
CA PHE A 560 -22.27 -13.48 20.32
C PHE A 560 -21.35 -12.58 19.49
N SER A 561 -21.93 -11.78 18.60
CA SER A 561 -21.15 -11.03 17.61
C SER A 561 -21.34 -9.51 17.74
N ASP A 562 -20.28 -8.76 17.41
CA ASP A 562 -20.25 -7.31 17.30
C ASP A 562 -20.46 -6.90 15.85
N LEU A 563 -21.55 -6.19 15.54
CA LEU A 563 -21.96 -5.98 14.16
C LEU A 563 -22.16 -4.51 13.85
N ASN A 564 -21.74 -4.09 12.66
CA ASN A 564 -22.23 -2.88 12.03
C ASN A 564 -22.91 -3.25 10.71
N ILE A 565 -24.24 -3.17 10.68
CA ILE A 565 -25.09 -3.53 9.55
C ILE A 565 -25.68 -2.25 8.98
N GLU A 566 -25.16 -1.78 7.86
CA GLU A 566 -25.54 -0.47 7.32
C GLU A 566 -25.80 -0.49 5.81
N ARG A 567 -26.83 0.24 5.36
CA ARG A 567 -27.15 0.45 3.94
C ARG A 567 -27.43 -0.82 3.11
N ASN A 568 -27.77 -1.94 3.75
CA ASN A 568 -28.11 -3.17 3.03
C ASN A 568 -29.57 -3.14 2.54
N ILE A 569 -29.87 -3.92 1.50
CA ILE A 569 -31.22 -4.08 0.94
C ILE A 569 -31.65 -5.53 1.04
N PHE A 570 -32.79 -5.77 1.69
CA PHE A 570 -33.39 -7.10 1.84
C PHE A 570 -34.68 -7.18 1.03
N TYR A 571 -34.68 -8.02 -0.01
CA TYR A 571 -35.82 -8.28 -0.89
C TYR A 571 -36.52 -9.61 -0.54
N LYS A 572 -37.86 -9.62 -0.53
CA LYS A 572 -38.77 -10.80 -0.52
C LYS A 572 -38.75 -11.73 0.71
N ASN A 573 -39.97 -12.07 1.18
CA ASN A 573 -40.36 -12.86 2.36
C ASN A 573 -39.31 -13.80 2.98
N TYR A 574 -38.38 -13.26 3.76
CA TYR A 574 -37.63 -14.06 4.73
C TYR A 574 -38.53 -14.48 5.88
N VAL A 575 -38.20 -15.61 6.51
CA VAL A 575 -38.71 -15.92 7.87
C VAL A 575 -38.26 -14.82 8.83
N SER A 576 -37.01 -14.37 8.71
CA SER A 576 -36.45 -13.23 9.43
C SER A 576 -35.28 -12.63 8.65
N ALA A 577 -35.18 -11.31 8.67
CA ALA A 577 -34.14 -10.61 7.92
C ALA A 577 -32.83 -10.49 8.72
N ILE A 578 -32.94 -10.30 10.03
CA ILE A 578 -31.80 -10.23 10.96
C ILE A 578 -32.21 -10.93 12.27
N ASP A 579 -31.49 -11.98 12.62
CA ASP A 579 -31.61 -12.71 13.89
C ASP A 579 -30.33 -12.53 14.72
N LEU A 580 -30.50 -12.07 15.97
CA LEU A 580 -29.40 -11.82 16.91
C LEU A 580 -29.64 -12.59 18.21
N TYR A 581 -28.73 -13.49 18.54
CA TYR A 581 -28.78 -14.26 19.79
C TYR A 581 -27.55 -14.02 20.67
N TYR A 582 -27.82 -13.85 21.97
CA TYR A 582 -26.82 -13.74 23.03
C TYR A 582 -27.24 -14.67 24.17
N TYR A 583 -26.76 -15.92 24.16
CA TYR A 583 -27.05 -16.89 25.21
C TYR A 583 -25.83 -17.72 25.63
N ASP A 584 -25.16 -17.37 26.72
CA ASP A 584 -24.33 -18.37 27.39
C ASP A 584 -24.69 -18.42 28.86
N GLY A 585 -25.26 -19.55 29.29
CA GLY A 585 -25.70 -19.81 30.66
C GLY A 585 -24.56 -19.83 31.69
N TYR A 586 -23.33 -19.48 31.33
CA TYR A 586 -22.16 -19.61 32.20
C TYR A 586 -21.15 -18.46 32.23
N TYR A 587 -21.17 -17.44 31.36
CA TYR A 587 -20.26 -16.28 31.50
C TYR A 587 -20.88 -14.97 30.97
N LEU A 588 -21.09 -14.00 31.87
CA LEU A 588 -21.82 -12.74 31.68
C LEU A 588 -20.89 -11.51 31.56
N ASP A 589 -19.71 -11.65 30.95
CA ASP A 589 -18.67 -10.60 31.00
C ASP A 589 -18.34 -9.89 29.68
N ALA A 590 -18.82 -10.36 28.52
CA ALA A 590 -18.55 -9.71 27.22
C ALA A 590 -19.63 -8.69 26.85
N GLU A 591 -19.26 -7.42 26.71
CA GLU A 591 -20.11 -6.41 26.08
C GLU A 591 -20.13 -6.64 24.57
N HIS A 592 -21.30 -6.90 23.99
CA HIS A 592 -21.47 -6.98 22.55
C HIS A 592 -22.21 -5.76 21.99
N SER A 593 -21.71 -5.21 20.88
CA SER A 593 -22.24 -4.00 20.25
C SER A 593 -22.78 -4.29 18.86
N VAL A 594 -24.08 -4.05 18.64
CA VAL A 594 -24.70 -4.11 17.32
C VAL A 594 -25.19 -2.73 16.91
N TYR A 595 -24.85 -2.31 15.70
CA TYR A 595 -25.29 -1.08 15.06
C TYR A 595 -26.03 -1.47 13.79
N ILE A 596 -27.29 -1.02 13.66
CA ILE A 596 -28.10 -1.23 12.47
C ILE A 596 -28.57 0.14 12.01
N SER A 597 -28.21 0.54 10.79
CA SER A 597 -28.58 1.87 10.27
C SER A 597 -28.82 1.86 8.76
N GLU A 598 -29.72 2.72 8.28
CA GLU A 598 -29.93 2.96 6.84
C GLU A 598 -30.24 1.70 5.96
N ASN A 599 -30.66 0.57 6.55
CA ASN A 599 -31.04 -0.64 5.80
C ASN A 599 -32.46 -0.51 5.23
N ARG A 600 -32.70 -1.10 4.04
CA ARG A 600 -34.00 -1.11 3.35
C ARG A 600 -34.58 -2.52 3.29
N PHE A 601 -35.85 -2.67 3.65
CA PHE A 601 -36.60 -3.93 3.58
C PHE A 601 -37.74 -3.77 2.56
N GLU A 602 -37.65 -4.46 1.43
CA GLU A 602 -38.60 -4.37 0.33
C GLU A 602 -39.42 -5.66 0.18
N ASN A 603 -40.76 -5.52 0.14
CA ASN A 603 -41.70 -6.62 -0.05
C ASN A 603 -41.49 -7.78 0.95
N ASN A 604 -41.31 -7.44 2.22
CA ASN A 604 -40.89 -8.33 3.29
C ASN A 604 -41.79 -8.16 4.51
N ASN A 605 -42.44 -9.24 5.00
CA ASN A 605 -43.09 -9.30 6.32
C ASN A 605 -42.08 -9.50 7.47
N CYS A 606 -40.81 -9.12 7.26
CA CYS A 606 -39.71 -9.57 8.09
C CYS A 606 -39.57 -8.76 9.38
N SER A 607 -39.35 -9.47 10.47
CA SER A 607 -38.90 -8.94 11.74
C SER A 607 -37.37 -8.83 11.79
N VAL A 608 -36.88 -7.84 12.53
CA VAL A 608 -35.58 -7.91 13.21
C VAL A 608 -35.86 -8.57 14.55
N ILE A 609 -35.36 -9.78 14.75
CA ILE A 609 -35.57 -10.53 16.00
C ILE A 609 -34.31 -10.39 16.84
N ALA A 610 -34.39 -9.58 17.90
CA ALA A 610 -33.41 -9.56 18.98
C ALA A 610 -34.01 -10.34 20.15
N GLY A 611 -33.72 -11.63 20.23
CA GLY A 611 -34.35 -12.55 21.17
C GLY A 611 -33.33 -13.31 22.00
N GLY A 612 -33.36 -13.11 23.31
CA GLY A 612 -32.85 -14.10 24.24
C GLY A 612 -33.95 -15.13 24.49
N LEU A 613 -33.71 -16.38 24.06
CA LEU A 613 -34.55 -17.59 24.17
C LEU A 613 -35.36 -17.93 22.91
N GLU A 614 -35.02 -19.07 22.27
CA GLU A 614 -35.94 -19.77 21.36
C GLU A 614 -37.15 -20.33 22.13
N PRO A 615 -38.37 -20.27 21.56
CA PRO A 615 -39.40 -21.27 21.78
C PRO A 615 -39.27 -22.39 20.75
N LYS A 616 -39.35 -23.65 21.20
CA LYS A 616 -39.69 -24.77 20.30
C LYS A 616 -41.05 -24.50 19.67
N TYR A 617 -41.12 -24.69 18.35
CA TYR A 617 -42.30 -24.64 17.48
C TYR A 617 -43.63 -24.98 18.16
N ASP A 618 -44.63 -24.12 17.96
CA ASP A 618 -46.01 -24.59 17.80
C ASP A 618 -46.73 -23.77 16.71
N ASN A 619 -47.55 -24.46 15.92
CA ASN A 619 -48.15 -23.99 14.68
C ASN A 619 -49.22 -22.89 14.88
N ASN A 620 -49.41 -22.08 13.83
CA ASN A 620 -50.52 -21.15 13.57
C ASN A 620 -50.45 -19.76 14.23
N THR A 621 -49.91 -18.77 13.53
CA THR A 621 -50.63 -17.49 13.25
C THR A 621 -49.87 -16.66 12.22
N TYR A 622 -50.51 -16.40 11.08
CA TYR A 622 -50.09 -15.36 10.12
C TYR A 622 -50.62 -14.01 10.61
N ILE A 623 -49.81 -12.96 10.53
CA ILE A 623 -50.29 -11.58 10.65
C ILE A 623 -49.78 -10.81 9.41
N GLU A 624 -50.72 -10.39 8.58
CA GLU A 624 -50.56 -9.44 7.47
C GLU A 624 -50.43 -8.00 8.05
N ASP A 625 -49.55 -7.16 7.48
CA ASP A 625 -49.87 -5.78 7.06
C ASP A 625 -48.64 -4.95 6.62
N GLU A 626 -48.93 -3.94 5.79
CA GLU A 626 -48.09 -3.15 4.88
C GLU A 626 -46.84 -2.41 5.39
N ILE A 627 -45.96 -2.17 4.40
CA ILE A 627 -44.62 -1.55 4.36
C ILE A 627 -44.66 -0.01 4.61
N VAL A 628 -43.66 0.55 5.32
CA VAL A 628 -42.76 1.69 4.92
C VAL A 628 -41.75 2.01 6.06
N SER A 629 -40.50 2.27 5.65
CA SER A 629 -39.23 2.50 6.38
C SER A 629 -39.13 3.71 7.34
N LYS A 630 -38.34 3.61 8.43
CA LYS A 630 -36.98 4.22 8.60
C LYS A 630 -36.44 4.10 10.05
N GLU A 631 -35.13 3.78 10.12
CA GLU A 631 -34.19 3.88 11.26
C GLU A 631 -34.56 3.24 12.61
N VAL A 632 -33.85 2.17 12.95
CA VAL A 632 -33.79 1.63 14.32
C VAL A 632 -32.32 1.48 14.71
N SER A 633 -31.81 2.40 15.56
CA SER A 633 -30.56 2.18 16.28
C SER A 633 -30.86 1.40 17.57
N VAL A 634 -30.47 0.13 17.63
CA VAL A 634 -30.56 -0.67 18.86
C VAL A 634 -29.19 -0.71 19.52
N ARG A 635 -28.98 0.00 20.63
CA ARG A 635 -27.81 -0.19 21.50
C ARG A 635 -28.21 -1.08 22.67
N ILE A 636 -27.75 -2.34 22.69
CA ILE A 636 -27.90 -3.21 23.86
C ILE A 636 -26.75 -2.89 24.81
N ILE A 637 -27.00 -2.06 25.83
CA ILE A 637 -26.02 -1.75 26.88
C ILE A 637 -26.38 -2.59 28.11
N GLN A 638 -25.60 -3.64 28.39
CA GLN A 638 -25.64 -4.35 29.67
C GLN A 638 -24.34 -4.15 30.44
N LYS A 639 -24.21 -3.02 31.17
CA LYS A 639 -23.28 -2.87 32.32
C LYS A 639 -23.53 -1.57 33.08
N TRP A 640 -24.04 -1.67 34.31
CA TRP A 640 -24.13 -0.53 35.25
C TRP A 640 -23.71 -0.84 36.71
N LEU A 641 -22.96 -1.92 36.98
CA LEU A 641 -22.60 -2.26 38.37
C LEU A 641 -21.10 -2.33 38.70
N LEU A 642 -20.19 -2.25 37.72
CA LEU A 642 -18.73 -2.30 37.97
C LEU A 642 -18.00 -0.95 37.78
N LEU A 643 -18.53 -0.03 36.97
CA LEU A 643 -17.94 1.31 36.75
C LEU A 643 -17.93 2.18 38.02
N LEU A 644 -18.92 2.01 38.90
CA LEU A 644 -19.01 2.77 40.16
C LEU A 644 -17.89 2.44 41.16
N ARG A 645 -17.20 1.30 41.05
CA ARG A 645 -16.10 0.94 41.95
C ARG A 645 -14.74 1.48 41.51
N PHE A 646 -14.51 1.65 40.20
CA PHE A 646 -13.22 2.13 39.68
C PHE A 646 -13.14 3.67 39.66
N PHE A 647 -14.25 4.34 39.35
CA PHE A 647 -14.30 5.81 39.23
C PHE A 647 -14.32 6.56 40.57
N MET A 648 -14.53 5.88 41.71
CA MET A 648 -14.40 6.52 43.02
C MET A 648 -12.95 6.63 43.54
N GLN A 649 -11.94 6.10 42.83
CA GLN A 649 -10.57 6.04 43.38
C GLN A 649 -9.47 6.78 42.61
N ASN A 650 -9.60 7.13 41.33
CA ASN A 650 -8.54 7.89 40.64
C ASN A 650 -9.13 8.90 39.65
N GLY A 651 -9.07 10.18 40.01
CA GLY A 651 -9.52 11.29 39.18
C GLY A 651 -8.54 11.56 38.05
N THR A 652 -8.94 11.24 36.82
CA THR A 652 -8.25 11.65 35.59
C THR A 652 -9.28 11.84 34.47
N GLU A 653 -9.18 12.97 33.77
CA GLU A 653 -10.05 13.38 32.66
C GLU A 653 -9.80 12.56 31.40
N ILE A 654 -10.88 12.20 30.69
CA ILE A 654 -10.82 11.72 29.30
C ILE A 654 -11.85 12.52 28.48
N ALA A 655 -11.41 13.04 27.34
CA ALA A 655 -12.18 13.89 26.43
C ALA A 655 -13.38 13.16 25.78
N PRO A 656 -14.49 13.85 25.49
CA PRO A 656 -15.67 13.25 24.88
C PRO A 656 -15.48 13.00 23.37
N LEU A 657 -15.81 11.79 22.92
CA LEU A 657 -16.07 11.48 21.51
C LEU A 657 -17.45 12.03 21.12
N GLU A 658 -17.46 13.05 20.26
CA GLU A 658 -18.66 13.59 19.62
C GLU A 658 -19.31 12.58 18.66
N CYS A 659 -20.65 12.49 18.69
CA CYS A 659 -21.41 11.87 17.61
C CYS A 659 -22.57 12.80 17.22
N ASN A 660 -22.44 13.45 16.06
CA ASN A 660 -23.46 14.29 15.44
C ASN A 660 -24.27 13.44 14.43
N THR A 661 -25.56 13.21 14.69
CA THR A 661 -26.51 12.81 13.65
C THR A 661 -27.94 13.27 13.95
N LYS A 662 -28.66 13.63 12.88
CA LYS A 662 -29.93 14.35 12.85
C LYS A 662 -30.96 13.44 12.18
N LEU A 663 -32.01 12.99 12.85
CA LEU A 663 -32.92 11.96 12.32
C LEU A 663 -34.42 12.29 12.52
N THR A 664 -35.25 11.85 11.57
CA THR A 664 -36.70 12.06 11.47
C THR A 664 -37.47 10.72 11.36
N ASN A 665 -38.29 10.45 12.38
CA ASN A 665 -39.59 9.74 12.46
C ASN A 665 -39.82 8.31 11.85
N GLY A 666 -40.03 7.32 12.75
CA GLY A 666 -41.04 6.23 12.64
C GLY A 666 -40.57 4.76 12.46
N THR A 667 -40.49 3.96 13.53
CA THR A 667 -40.55 2.46 13.52
C THR A 667 -40.99 1.89 14.90
N LYS A 668 -41.67 0.72 14.94
CA LYS A 668 -42.01 -0.06 16.16
C LYS A 668 -41.00 -1.20 16.39
N VAL A 669 -40.48 -1.32 17.61
CA VAL A 669 -39.67 -2.46 18.10
C VAL A 669 -40.59 -3.41 18.89
N ILE A 670 -40.59 -4.72 18.59
CA ILE A 670 -41.31 -5.73 19.38
C ILE A 670 -40.27 -6.45 20.24
N SER A 671 -40.34 -6.25 21.56
CA SER A 671 -39.59 -7.02 22.56
C SER A 671 -40.53 -8.06 23.15
N TYR A 672 -40.16 -9.34 23.13
CA TYR A 672 -40.88 -10.41 23.83
C TYR A 672 -40.14 -10.75 25.12
N VAL A 673 -40.84 -10.81 26.25
CA VAL A 673 -40.29 -11.20 27.57
C VAL A 673 -41.09 -12.42 28.07
N PRO A 674 -40.46 -13.59 28.28
CA PRO A 674 -41.16 -14.77 28.79
C PRO A 674 -41.55 -14.61 30.27
N SER A 675 -42.72 -15.15 30.64
CA SER A 675 -43.42 -14.91 31.92
C SER A 675 -42.87 -15.60 33.17
N ASN A 676 -41.67 -16.20 33.14
CA ASN A 676 -41.25 -17.16 34.18
C ASN A 676 -39.98 -16.79 34.97
N TYR A 677 -39.50 -15.54 34.91
CA TYR A 677 -38.43 -15.06 35.79
C TYR A 677 -38.85 -13.78 36.52
N THR A 678 -38.72 -13.79 37.85
CA THR A 678 -38.93 -12.66 38.77
C THR A 678 -37.74 -11.69 38.82
N GLU A 679 -37.01 -11.53 37.71
CA GLU A 679 -35.97 -10.52 37.58
C GLU A 679 -36.27 -9.63 36.37
N VAL A 680 -36.46 -8.35 36.66
CA VAL A 680 -36.73 -7.31 35.67
C VAL A 680 -35.42 -7.06 34.90
N ALA A 681 -35.21 -7.77 33.80
CA ALA A 681 -34.24 -7.36 32.78
C ALA A 681 -34.82 -6.16 32.03
N GLY A 682 -34.53 -4.97 32.52
CA GLY A 682 -34.88 -3.72 31.83
C GLY A 682 -34.00 -3.53 30.60
N TYR A 683 -34.60 -3.56 29.40
CA TYR A 683 -33.94 -3.10 28.19
C TYR A 683 -34.25 -1.61 27.99
N ILE A 684 -33.22 -0.80 27.83
CA ILE A 684 -33.37 0.60 27.42
C ILE A 684 -33.31 0.64 25.89
N VAL A 685 -34.45 0.84 25.24
CA VAL A 685 -34.49 1.21 23.82
C VAL A 685 -34.42 2.73 23.76
N LEU A 686 -33.26 3.29 23.39
CA LEU A 686 -33.13 4.72 23.14
C LEU A 686 -33.70 5.04 21.75
N VAL A 687 -35.00 5.30 21.69
CA VAL A 687 -35.64 5.84 20.48
C VAL A 687 -35.55 7.37 20.53
N GLY A 688 -34.82 7.96 19.61
CA GLY A 688 -34.81 9.40 19.40
C GLY A 688 -36.19 9.90 18.96
N GLY A 689 -36.95 10.40 19.94
CA GLY A 689 -38.17 11.20 19.78
C GLY A 689 -39.33 10.50 19.07
N PHE A 690 -40.19 9.77 19.79
CA PHE A 690 -41.66 9.74 19.67
C PHE A 690 -42.29 8.98 20.86
N LYS A 691 -43.62 9.11 21.01
CA LYS A 691 -44.47 8.70 22.13
C LYS A 691 -44.45 7.19 22.40
N LEU A 692 -44.02 6.79 23.59
CA LEU A 692 -44.06 5.41 24.08
C LEU A 692 -45.46 5.14 24.70
N THR A 693 -46.20 4.16 24.18
CA THR A 693 -47.42 3.64 24.82
C THR A 693 -47.08 2.28 25.45
N LEU A 694 -46.92 2.23 26.78
CA LEU A 694 -46.79 0.97 27.51
C LEU A 694 -48.17 0.44 27.87
N ASN A 695 -48.56 -0.71 27.31
CA ASN A 695 -49.70 -1.49 27.80
C ASN A 695 -49.17 -2.58 28.73
N TYR A 696 -49.45 -2.48 30.03
CA TYR A 696 -49.18 -3.55 30.99
C TYR A 696 -50.35 -4.53 31.05
N TYR A 697 -50.07 -5.81 30.84
CA TYR A 697 -50.95 -6.92 31.22
C TYR A 697 -50.34 -7.64 32.42
N ILE A 698 -51.00 -7.57 33.58
CA ILE A 698 -50.57 -8.30 34.79
C ILE A 698 -51.29 -9.64 34.78
N ASN A 699 -50.55 -10.74 34.58
CA ASN A 699 -51.07 -12.08 34.75
C ASN A 699 -50.87 -12.52 36.21
N SER A 700 -51.97 -12.63 36.96
CA SER A 700 -51.98 -12.93 38.39
C SER A 700 -51.73 -14.42 38.63
N SER A 701 -50.49 -14.81 38.87
CA SER A 701 -50.19 -16.18 39.32
C SER A 701 -48.97 -16.30 40.21
N TYR A 702 -48.58 -15.29 41.01
CA TYR A 702 -47.64 -15.52 42.12
C TYR A 702 -47.93 -14.58 43.31
N ASN A 703 -48.25 -15.19 44.45
CA ASN A 703 -48.37 -14.53 45.76
C ASN A 703 -46.98 -14.11 46.25
N LEU A 704 -46.57 -12.88 45.96
CA LEU A 704 -45.51 -12.19 46.69
C LEU A 704 -46.07 -10.89 47.25
N ALA A 705 -45.78 -10.68 48.52
CA ALA A 705 -46.55 -9.86 49.46
C ALA A 705 -46.49 -8.35 49.18
N LYS A 706 -47.66 -7.72 49.28
CA LYS A 706 -47.98 -6.32 49.64
C LYS A 706 -46.85 -5.26 49.50
N GLY A 707 -47.08 -4.32 48.59
CA GLY A 707 -46.70 -2.92 48.75
C GLY A 707 -45.89 -2.35 47.58
N TYR A 708 -46.12 -1.09 47.27
CA TYR A 708 -45.38 -0.22 46.33
C TYR A 708 -45.87 -0.14 44.87
N VAL A 709 -46.97 0.59 44.71
CA VAL A 709 -47.18 1.52 43.60
C VAL A 709 -47.25 2.91 44.23
N GLU A 710 -46.30 3.82 43.94
CA GLU A 710 -46.40 5.23 44.35
C GLU A 710 -46.02 6.23 43.23
N ASN A 711 -47.03 7.05 42.93
CA ASN A 711 -47.10 8.44 42.44
C ASN A 711 -46.36 8.95 41.18
N VAL A 712 -47.24 9.32 40.25
CA VAL A 712 -47.08 10.22 39.10
C VAL A 712 -46.99 11.68 39.58
N THR A 713 -45.92 12.39 39.18
CA THR A 713 -45.89 13.86 39.25
C THR A 713 -46.12 14.43 37.85
N LYS A 714 -47.17 15.25 37.70
CA LYS A 714 -47.52 15.93 36.45
C LYS A 714 -46.61 17.17 36.32
N ILE A 715 -45.62 17.14 35.42
CA ILE A 715 -44.81 18.32 35.08
C ILE A 715 -45.26 18.83 33.72
N ALA A 716 -45.87 20.02 33.69
CA ALA A 716 -46.13 20.76 32.47
C ALA A 716 -44.87 21.54 32.09
N LEU A 717 -44.19 21.13 31.02
CA LEU A 717 -43.13 21.90 30.39
C LEU A 717 -43.70 22.59 29.15
N SER A 718 -43.55 23.91 29.07
CA SER A 718 -43.99 24.72 27.95
C SER A 718 -43.11 24.44 26.72
N THR A 719 -43.48 23.42 25.96
CA THR A 719 -43.70 23.37 24.49
C THR A 719 -44.05 21.91 24.11
N ASN A 720 -45.34 21.63 23.95
CA ASN A 720 -46.00 20.45 23.35
C ASN A 720 -45.57 19.00 23.72
N MET A 721 -45.58 18.64 25.01
CA MET A 721 -45.77 17.24 25.43
C MET A 721 -46.93 17.13 26.44
N GLU A 722 -47.89 16.25 26.16
CA GLU A 722 -49.00 15.89 27.06
C GLU A 722 -48.82 14.42 27.51
N LEU A 723 -48.77 14.20 28.82
CA LEU A 723 -48.61 12.88 29.44
C LEU A 723 -49.96 12.46 30.08
N SER A 724 -50.60 11.41 29.56
CA SER A 724 -51.87 10.88 30.05
C SER A 724 -51.71 9.40 30.41
N LEU A 725 -51.93 9.05 31.68
CA LEU A 725 -51.91 7.68 32.19
C LEU A 725 -53.36 7.24 32.43
N ILE A 726 -53.85 6.22 31.72
CA ILE A 726 -55.19 5.62 31.94
C ILE A 726 -54.99 4.25 32.60
N LEU A 727 -55.35 4.15 33.87
CA LEU A 727 -55.42 2.86 34.59
C LEU A 727 -56.89 2.41 34.60
N ARG A 728 -57.18 1.25 34.01
CA ARG A 728 -58.46 0.55 34.20
C ARG A 728 -58.23 -0.65 35.12
N PRO A 729 -58.77 -0.67 36.34
CA PRO A 729 -58.71 -1.87 37.18
C PRO A 729 -59.65 -2.95 36.62
N PRO A 730 -59.34 -4.25 36.83
CA PRO A 730 -60.29 -5.34 36.61
C PRO A 730 -61.47 -5.19 37.60
N GLU A 731 -62.68 -5.57 37.19
CA GLU A 731 -63.97 -5.33 37.87
C GLU A 731 -64.16 -5.94 39.29
N SER A 732 -63.12 -6.40 39.99
CA SER A 732 -63.30 -7.23 41.20
C SER A 732 -62.34 -6.99 42.39
N SER A 733 -61.82 -5.78 42.62
CA SER A 733 -61.23 -5.48 43.94
C SER A 733 -61.52 -4.07 44.44
N LYS A 734 -62.34 -4.00 45.49
CA LYS A 734 -62.55 -2.82 46.34
C LYS A 734 -61.61 -2.96 47.55
N GLU A 735 -60.53 -2.19 47.64
CA GLU A 735 -59.91 -1.87 48.94
C GLU A 735 -58.93 -0.68 48.87
N LYS A 736 -58.94 0.15 49.91
CA LYS A 736 -58.17 1.40 50.06
C LYS A 736 -56.73 1.12 50.51
N LEU A 737 -55.75 1.87 50.01
CA LEU A 737 -54.37 1.86 50.53
C LEU A 737 -54.09 3.11 51.38
N VAL A 738 -53.49 2.91 52.55
CA VAL A 738 -52.92 3.90 53.49
C VAL A 738 -51.50 3.45 53.82
N VAL A 739 -50.47 4.30 53.72
CA VAL A 739 -49.14 4.05 54.35
C VAL A 739 -48.47 5.36 54.81
N ASN A 740 -47.79 5.25 55.96
CA ASN A 740 -47.06 6.23 56.75
C ASN A 740 -45.58 6.40 56.32
N PHE A 741 -44.93 7.47 56.79
CA PHE A 741 -43.49 7.76 56.58
C PHE A 741 -42.59 7.12 57.65
N VAL A 742 -41.30 6.84 57.31
CA VAL A 742 -40.08 7.41 57.96
C VAL A 742 -38.77 6.63 57.65
N ASP A 743 -37.72 7.45 57.40
CA ASP A 743 -36.24 7.38 57.52
C ASP A 743 -35.36 6.27 56.89
N ASP A 744 -34.69 6.63 55.79
CA ASP A 744 -33.32 6.20 55.46
C ASP A 744 -32.47 7.40 54.93
N PRO A 745 -31.46 7.86 55.69
CA PRO A 745 -30.59 8.99 55.30
C PRO A 745 -29.62 8.69 54.15
N GLU A 746 -29.25 7.44 53.89
CA GLU A 746 -28.22 7.11 52.89
C GLU A 746 -28.77 7.12 51.46
N THR A 747 -30.02 6.70 51.28
CA THR A 747 -30.72 6.73 49.99
C THR A 747 -31.08 8.16 49.56
N SER A 748 -31.32 9.05 50.53
CA SER A 748 -31.66 10.46 50.28
C SER A 748 -30.44 11.31 49.86
N LEU A 749 -29.24 11.04 50.39
CA LEU A 749 -27.99 11.71 49.97
C LEU A 749 -27.54 11.33 48.55
N ARG A 750 -27.77 10.07 48.15
CA ARG A 750 -27.43 9.54 46.81
C ARG A 750 -28.35 10.10 45.71
N LEU A 751 -29.63 10.31 46.02
CA LEU A 751 -30.58 10.96 45.10
C LEU A 751 -30.26 12.45 44.90
N VAL A 752 -29.92 13.18 45.97
CA VAL A 752 -29.55 14.60 45.91
C VAL A 752 -28.24 14.81 45.15
N GLY A 753 -27.24 13.93 45.31
CA GLY A 753 -25.99 13.98 44.53
C GLY A 753 -26.18 13.75 43.03
N ALA A 754 -27.03 12.78 42.64
CA ALA A 754 -27.32 12.46 41.25
C ALA A 754 -28.13 13.56 40.54
N LEU A 755 -29.11 14.17 41.22
CA LEU A 755 -29.88 15.32 40.72
C LEU A 755 -29.03 16.59 40.60
N SER A 756 -28.07 16.80 41.51
CA SER A 756 -27.14 17.95 41.48
C SER A 756 -26.17 17.88 40.31
N ALA A 757 -25.57 16.71 40.04
CA ALA A 757 -24.66 16.50 38.91
C ALA A 757 -25.37 16.62 37.56
N PHE A 758 -26.62 16.14 37.47
CA PHE A 758 -27.46 16.24 36.28
C PHE A 758 -27.87 17.70 35.98
N LEU A 759 -28.21 18.49 37.01
CA LEU A 759 -28.54 19.92 36.88
C LEU A 759 -27.31 20.79 36.54
N VAL A 760 -26.13 20.48 37.08
CA VAL A 760 -24.87 21.18 36.75
C VAL A 760 -24.43 20.89 35.30
N GLY A 761 -24.59 19.65 34.83
CA GLY A 761 -24.33 19.28 33.43
C GLY A 761 -25.24 20.01 32.44
N ILE A 762 -26.54 20.11 32.73
CA ILE A 762 -27.50 20.85 31.90
C ILE A 762 -27.22 22.37 31.92
N LEU A 763 -26.76 22.92 33.06
CA LEU A 763 -26.41 24.33 33.19
C LEU A 763 -25.14 24.70 32.38
N PHE A 764 -24.12 23.83 32.37
CA PHE A 764 -22.90 24.03 31.57
C PHE A 764 -23.19 24.00 30.06
N ILE A 765 -23.99 23.02 29.62
CA ILE A 765 -24.43 22.89 28.22
C ILE A 765 -25.28 24.12 27.81
N THR A 766 -26.08 24.69 28.72
CA THR A 766 -26.91 25.88 28.42
C THR A 766 -26.08 27.18 28.37
N ILE A 767 -24.97 27.25 29.11
CA ILE A 767 -24.05 28.41 29.11
C ILE A 767 -23.16 28.41 27.86
N GLU A 768 -22.58 27.27 27.47
CA GLU A 768 -21.81 27.15 26.21
C GLU A 768 -22.66 27.50 24.99
N ARG A 769 -23.89 26.99 24.92
CA ARG A 769 -24.82 27.24 23.81
C ARG A 769 -25.27 28.71 23.70
N ARG A 770 -25.14 29.51 24.77
CA ARG A 770 -25.39 30.96 24.78
C ARG A 770 -24.14 31.79 24.50
N MET A 771 -22.93 31.23 24.64
CA MET A 771 -21.67 31.91 24.30
C MET A 771 -21.47 32.05 22.79
N GLU A 772 -21.96 31.10 21.98
CA GLU A 772 -21.81 31.12 20.52
C GLU A 772 -22.65 32.19 19.79
N ASN A 773 -23.67 32.79 20.41
CA ASN A 773 -24.64 33.68 19.73
C ASN A 773 -24.67 35.17 20.16
N LYS A 774 -23.58 35.69 20.75
CA LYS A 774 -23.26 37.10 21.11
C LYS A 774 -23.97 37.77 22.32
N ARG A 775 -23.11 38.41 23.13
CA ARG A 775 -23.23 39.52 24.13
C ARG A 775 -23.94 39.28 25.47
N ILE A 776 -23.23 38.67 26.41
CA ILE A 776 -23.38 38.87 27.87
C ILE A 776 -21.98 39.21 28.42
N SER A 777 -21.86 40.19 29.33
CA SER A 777 -20.55 40.57 29.92
C SER A 777 -20.20 39.70 31.13
N GLU A 778 -18.90 39.44 31.38
CA GLU A 778 -18.41 38.65 32.53
C GLU A 778 -18.97 39.13 33.89
N ARG A 779 -19.26 40.43 34.01
CA ARG A 779 -19.80 41.05 35.22
C ARG A 779 -21.21 40.56 35.56
N GLU A 780 -22.02 40.22 34.56
CA GLU A 780 -23.39 39.73 34.68
C GLU A 780 -23.44 38.24 35.08
N ILE A 781 -22.39 37.48 34.74
CA ILE A 781 -22.21 36.07 35.10
C ILE A 781 -21.83 35.95 36.58
N VAL A 782 -20.93 36.81 37.06
CA VAL A 782 -20.49 36.82 38.46
C VAL A 782 -21.63 37.22 39.41
N GLU A 783 -22.55 38.11 39.00
CA GLU A 783 -23.75 38.41 39.81
C GLU A 783 -24.74 37.24 39.87
N LYS A 784 -24.98 36.54 38.75
CA LYS A 784 -25.90 35.38 38.75
C LYS A 784 -25.33 34.15 39.48
N MET A 785 -24.02 33.97 39.49
CA MET A 785 -23.37 32.92 40.29
C MET A 785 -23.35 33.23 41.79
N LYS A 786 -23.36 34.50 42.21
CA LYS A 786 -23.49 34.88 43.63
C LYS A 786 -24.84 34.51 44.23
N LEU A 787 -25.91 34.42 43.43
CA LEU A 787 -27.26 34.01 43.85
C LEU A 787 -27.38 32.51 44.18
N LEU A 788 -26.42 31.68 43.77
CA LEU A 788 -26.42 30.22 44.01
C LEU A 788 -25.60 29.77 45.23
N LYS A 789 -24.95 30.69 45.95
CA LYS A 789 -24.37 30.40 47.28
C LYS A 789 -25.39 30.70 48.36
N PHE A 790 -26.06 29.66 48.87
CA PHE A 790 -26.58 29.42 50.23
C PHE A 790 -27.63 28.29 50.12
N LYS A 791 -27.76 27.29 50.99
CA LYS A 791 -26.98 26.83 52.15
C LYS A 791 -27.55 25.44 52.50
N ARG A 792 -26.66 24.45 52.62
CA ARG A 792 -26.82 23.08 53.15
C ARG A 792 -27.83 22.16 52.48
#